data_AF-A0A7G5N2Q6-F1
#
_entry.id   AF-A0A7G5N2Q6-F1
#
_cell.length_a   1.000
_cell.length_b   1.000
_cell.length_c   1.000
_cell.angle_alpha   90.00
_cell.angle_beta   90.00
_cell.angle_gamma   90.00
#
_symmetry.space_group_name_H-M   'P 1'
#
loop_
_entity.id
_entity.type
_entity.pdbx_description
1 polymer ?
#
loop_
_entity_poly.entity_id
_entity_poly.type
_entity_poly.pdbx_seq_one_letter_code
_entity_poly.pdbx_strand_id
1 'polypeptide(L)'
;MKRKYVIRHMALLLSIFMLSSPPCSVLADSELVSAGTGTENTEEIEESRVPEEELLTGTMDLETEGDMTEDEPILSGTQDTDESMIYGLFDGQFSESDKLQSILDKGQAYLKSVLKNPVIGTTGGEWSVIALARRGNLDDEIKDIYIANVFKTVSENNGVLASRMKLTEYSRVSLGLSSVGVNPTDILGYNLLYPLSDFEGVCFQGLNGPIWALLAFDSGNYKIPALTKADKNKGYVQATREKFIDIILTSQNSDGGWALDNSYASSDIDITAMAIYAIAPYYLENADVKAAVDRAVGFLSEMQGPDGAYYGWKEINLESTAQTMIALATLDVSLLTDDRFIKNGNSILDVIGRLQTEEGGFQHTSDTGAVDAIATDQANEALTAYYRALNGQTALFDMTDIISGSEDEEPEESVKAFKERLESLPKELTLDNAYEVYALYSTISLMGDFQEKETLLQTVVEKVNDIAAQREEVNKLDSDIWNKINPLKISIGDKDIVEALMERYNDIPEANRKEEYIKNLKDLLNADIIIRKLKKGLLAKEIFEYVKDSGTDYTYTGDGYTITLVGNNAYTPGEMKNGISMKEEGSGLTFTMAESGNLPGTVNVTIRTSLSTGTYDMYQNDNGTLKKLNQIFVKDGKFTCSVSKGGTYDLKKVGTDAAEETALLGTKSAAPAETETSSNNKSTSSTSSGISGSNIKNSTEESSTIKAEVKDGVVAAKAFEDIKGRNKNLKMTGKTVDGKEYTLTINGKDVKKTVDMKIGVTTKSDNQEDIKKLAGDPYILHFEQSGEFPGIMLVEIPIEKSDGDYLLFYYNKEERKAEYIQRVVIKDKKTKFLVSKGGDYFIDKKAKVKSLNDTNEEKKKIKTDTATANSISDMKEEPVLAGTMEVQPEKGSFPVLSIVIIVLGCGGIAAAVVMLRKRRH
;
A
#
# COMPACT_ATOMS: atom_id res chain seq x y z
N MET A 1 -15.87 -51.78 -1.68
CA MET A 1 -14.53 -51.72 -1.04
C MET A 1 -13.36 -51.33 -1.97
N LYS A 2 -13.51 -51.22 -3.30
CA LYS A 2 -12.41 -50.77 -4.20
C LYS A 2 -12.40 -49.26 -4.55
N ARG A 3 -13.37 -48.45 -4.10
CA ARG A 3 -13.45 -46.99 -4.37
C ARG A 3 -12.67 -46.10 -3.40
N LYS A 4 -12.31 -46.56 -2.19
CA LYS A 4 -11.56 -45.75 -1.20
C LYS A 4 -10.05 -45.61 -1.47
N TYR A 5 -9.49 -46.36 -2.41
CA TYR A 5 -8.04 -46.33 -2.71
C TYR A 5 -7.65 -45.38 -3.86
N VAL A 6 -8.60 -44.96 -4.69
CA VAL A 6 -8.33 -44.06 -5.84
C VAL A 6 -8.22 -42.60 -5.39
N ILE A 7 -9.02 -42.18 -4.39
CA ILE A 7 -9.05 -40.81 -3.87
C ILE A 7 -7.70 -40.41 -3.19
N ARG A 8 -6.98 -41.37 -2.58
CA ARG A 8 -5.68 -41.08 -1.94
C ARG A 8 -4.49 -41.04 -2.89
N HIS A 9 -4.59 -41.55 -4.11
CA HIS A 9 -3.49 -41.52 -5.09
C HIS A 9 -3.55 -40.32 -6.05
N MET A 10 -4.71 -39.67 -6.22
CA MET A 10 -4.83 -38.46 -7.06
C MET A 10 -4.40 -37.16 -6.36
N ALA A 11 -4.58 -37.05 -5.04
CA ALA A 11 -4.04 -35.92 -4.24
C ALA A 11 -2.50 -35.84 -4.27
N LEU A 12 -1.82 -36.98 -4.55
CA LEU A 12 -0.37 -37.02 -4.70
C LEU A 12 0.10 -36.57 -6.10
N LEU A 13 -0.76 -36.61 -7.13
CA LEU A 13 -0.43 -36.18 -8.49
C LEU A 13 -0.59 -34.67 -8.69
N LEU A 14 -1.54 -34.02 -7.99
CA LEU A 14 -1.66 -32.56 -7.98
C LEU A 14 -0.50 -31.85 -7.26
N SER A 15 0.08 -32.49 -6.23
CA SER A 15 1.22 -31.94 -5.48
C SER A 15 2.57 -32.10 -6.20
N ILE A 16 2.65 -32.93 -7.24
CA ILE A 16 3.89 -33.20 -7.99
C ILE A 16 4.13 -32.19 -9.14
N PHE A 17 3.10 -31.49 -9.64
CA PHE A 17 3.28 -30.52 -10.73
C PHE A 17 3.73 -29.11 -10.26
N MET A 18 3.61 -28.78 -8.98
CA MET A 18 4.03 -27.47 -8.41
C MET A 18 5.45 -27.47 -7.80
N LEU A 19 6.21 -28.56 -7.94
CA LEU A 19 7.62 -28.65 -7.48
C LEU A 19 8.57 -28.82 -8.67
N SER A 20 8.70 -27.78 -9.49
CA SER A 20 9.85 -27.68 -10.40
C SER A 20 10.38 -26.25 -10.51
N SER A 21 11.27 -25.91 -9.59
CA SER A 21 12.27 -24.86 -9.75
C SER A 21 13.54 -25.30 -9.00
N PRO A 22 14.73 -25.24 -9.60
CA PRO A 22 15.93 -25.84 -9.03
C PRO A 22 16.43 -25.03 -7.82
N PRO A 23 16.92 -25.68 -6.74
CA PRO A 23 17.58 -24.98 -5.64
C PRO A 23 18.98 -24.53 -6.07
N CYS A 24 19.22 -23.23 -6.04
CA CYS A 24 20.55 -22.66 -6.20
C CYS A 24 21.35 -22.89 -4.90
N SER A 25 22.40 -23.70 -5.01
CA SER A 25 23.31 -24.09 -3.94
C SER A 25 24.31 -22.99 -3.60
N VAL A 26 24.47 -22.62 -2.32
CA VAL A 26 25.72 -22.06 -1.78
C VAL A 26 25.97 -22.58 -0.36
N LEU A 27 26.90 -23.54 -0.31
CA LEU A 27 27.95 -23.84 0.69
C LEU A 27 27.74 -23.44 2.16
N ALA A 28 27.58 -24.47 2.99
CA ALA A 28 27.88 -24.45 4.41
C ALA A 28 29.34 -24.87 4.63
N ASP A 29 30.11 -24.07 5.36
CA ASP A 29 31.34 -24.52 6.02
C ASP A 29 31.06 -24.72 7.50
N SER A 30 31.48 -25.89 7.97
CA SER A 30 31.46 -26.36 9.34
C SER A 30 32.57 -25.73 10.18
N GLU A 31 32.32 -25.48 11.47
CA GLU A 31 33.25 -25.91 12.53
C GLU A 31 32.59 -25.93 13.92
N LEU A 32 32.99 -26.95 14.69
CA LEU A 32 32.61 -27.25 16.06
C LEU A 32 33.32 -26.32 17.07
N VAL A 33 32.75 -26.15 18.29
CA VAL A 33 33.29 -26.66 19.58
C VAL A 33 32.80 -25.85 20.82
N SER A 34 32.40 -26.65 21.81
CA SER A 34 32.41 -26.48 23.29
C SER A 34 31.32 -25.70 24.03
N ALA A 35 30.72 -26.49 24.94
CA ALA A 35 30.02 -26.11 26.13
C ALA A 35 30.87 -25.28 27.11
N GLY A 36 30.20 -24.40 27.86
CA GLY A 36 30.75 -23.67 28.99
C GLY A 36 29.64 -23.04 29.83
N THR A 37 29.29 -23.77 30.90
CA THR A 37 28.67 -23.38 32.18
C THR A 37 28.38 -21.89 32.47
N GLY A 38 27.09 -21.63 32.75
CA GLY A 38 26.49 -20.84 33.84
C GLY A 38 27.17 -19.59 34.41
N THR A 39 26.38 -18.51 34.49
CA THR A 39 26.14 -17.73 35.73
C THR A 39 24.85 -16.92 35.58
N GLU A 40 24.03 -16.96 36.64
CA GLU A 40 22.88 -16.09 36.89
C GLU A 40 23.28 -14.62 36.84
N ASN A 41 22.40 -13.78 36.27
CA ASN A 41 22.16 -12.42 36.75
C ASN A 41 20.74 -12.01 36.36
N THR A 42 19.95 -11.75 37.40
CA THR A 42 18.65 -11.08 37.41
C THR A 42 18.80 -9.63 36.97
N GLU A 43 18.04 -9.19 35.97
CA GLU A 43 17.75 -7.78 35.70
C GLU A 43 16.32 -7.66 35.14
N GLU A 44 15.66 -6.58 35.54
CA GLU A 44 14.22 -6.31 35.51
C GLU A 44 13.57 -6.41 34.12
N ILE A 45 12.33 -6.91 34.11
CA ILE A 45 11.47 -6.94 32.93
C ILE A 45 10.82 -5.55 32.82
N GLU A 46 11.26 -4.73 31.86
CA GLU A 46 10.46 -3.59 31.38
C GLU A 46 9.32 -4.11 30.48
N GLU A 47 8.08 -3.78 30.85
CA GLU A 47 6.85 -4.04 30.10
C GLU A 47 6.96 -3.53 28.66
N SER A 48 6.88 -4.44 27.69
CA SER A 48 6.72 -4.10 26.28
C SER A 48 5.25 -3.78 25.99
N ARG A 49 4.93 -2.49 25.88
CA ARG A 49 3.64 -1.99 25.37
C ARG A 49 3.46 -2.43 23.91
N VAL A 50 2.35 -3.12 23.63
CA VAL A 50 1.91 -3.55 22.29
C VAL A 50 1.56 -2.32 21.44
N PRO A 51 1.93 -2.25 20.13
CA PRO A 51 1.50 -1.17 19.25
C PRO A 51 0.05 -1.35 18.81
N GLU A 52 -0.76 -0.28 18.85
CA GLU A 52 -2.11 -0.21 18.28
C GLU A 52 -2.10 -0.60 16.78
N GLU A 53 -2.73 -1.72 16.42
CA GLU A 53 -3.10 -2.09 15.05
C GLU A 53 -4.63 -2.20 14.95
N GLU A 54 -5.18 -1.84 13.78
CA GLU A 54 -6.61 -1.91 13.41
C GLU A 54 -7.33 -3.12 14.03
N LEU A 55 -8.00 -2.83 15.14
CA LEU A 55 -8.84 -3.73 15.91
C LEU A 55 -10.11 -4.06 15.12
N LEU A 56 -10.75 -5.18 15.46
CA LEU A 56 -12.20 -5.26 15.34
C LEU A 56 -12.72 -4.14 16.26
N THR A 57 -13.01 -2.96 15.72
CA THR A 57 -13.17 -1.74 16.54
C THR A 57 -14.34 -1.94 17.50
N GLY A 58 -14.01 -1.94 18.80
CA GLY A 58 -14.92 -2.18 19.91
C GLY A 58 -14.23 -2.39 21.27
N THR A 59 -12.94 -2.77 21.33
CA THR A 59 -12.25 -3.03 22.60
C THR A 59 -11.55 -1.79 23.16
N MET A 60 -11.85 -1.44 24.41
CA MET A 60 -11.31 -0.27 25.13
C MET A 60 -10.18 -0.66 26.08
N ASP A 61 -9.06 0.10 26.05
CA ASP A 61 -8.01 0.08 27.07
C ASP A 61 -8.50 0.75 28.38
N LEU A 62 -8.44 0.02 29.50
CA LEU A 62 -8.66 0.58 30.85
C LEU A 62 -7.31 0.88 31.52
N GLU A 63 -6.98 2.16 31.68
CA GLU A 63 -5.93 2.58 32.63
C GLU A 63 -6.50 2.66 34.07
N THR A 64 -5.73 2.13 35.01
CA THR A 64 -6.01 1.95 36.44
C THR A 64 -6.22 3.26 37.23
N GLU A 65 -7.18 3.23 38.16
CA GLU A 65 -7.59 4.33 39.05
C GLU A 65 -6.51 4.82 40.04
N GLY A 66 -6.63 6.10 40.39
CA GLY A 66 -6.01 6.71 41.56
C GLY A 66 -7.04 7.40 42.46
N ASP A 67 -7.22 6.81 43.65
CA ASP A 67 -7.58 7.37 44.96
C ASP A 67 -9.04 7.75 45.27
N MET A 68 -9.59 7.04 46.26
CA MET A 68 -10.86 7.29 46.93
C MET A 68 -10.65 8.24 48.13
N THR A 69 -11.50 9.26 48.26
CA THR A 69 -11.81 9.85 49.58
C THR A 69 -13.27 10.28 49.70
N GLU A 70 -13.83 10.03 50.89
CA GLU A 70 -15.23 10.09 51.33
C GLU A 70 -15.79 11.51 51.65
N ASP A 71 -17.13 11.54 51.84
CA ASP A 71 -18.01 12.50 52.57
C ASP A 71 -18.34 13.87 51.91
N GLU A 72 -19.55 14.45 51.88
CA GLU A 72 -20.90 14.17 52.44
C GLU A 72 -21.94 15.10 51.72
N PRO A 73 -23.26 15.09 52.03
CA PRO A 73 -24.36 15.44 51.10
C PRO A 73 -24.85 16.89 51.16
N ILE A 74 -25.40 17.44 50.06
CA ILE A 74 -26.25 18.64 50.08
C ILE A 74 -27.46 18.52 49.14
N LEU A 75 -28.61 18.86 49.71
CA LEU A 75 -29.98 18.81 49.21
C LEU A 75 -30.37 20.08 48.41
N SER A 76 -31.29 19.86 47.46
CA SER A 76 -32.30 20.79 46.92
C SER A 76 -31.89 21.89 45.94
N GLY A 77 -32.49 21.82 44.75
CA GLY A 77 -32.51 22.87 43.74
C GLY A 77 -33.43 22.50 42.59
N THR A 78 -34.74 22.53 42.83
CA THR A 78 -35.77 22.50 41.78
C THR A 78 -35.62 23.71 40.86
N GLN A 79 -35.54 23.49 39.54
CA GLN A 79 -36.31 24.29 38.59
C GLN A 79 -36.43 23.56 37.25
N ASP A 80 -37.68 23.26 36.90
CA ASP A 80 -38.16 22.82 35.61
C ASP A 80 -37.66 23.74 34.48
N THR A 81 -37.18 23.12 33.40
CA THR A 81 -37.47 23.58 32.04
C THR A 81 -37.74 22.37 31.16
N ASP A 82 -38.93 22.39 30.56
CA ASP A 82 -39.50 21.40 29.66
C ASP A 82 -38.54 20.79 28.63
N GLU A 83 -38.34 19.47 28.73
CA GLU A 83 -38.15 18.58 27.57
C GLU A 83 -39.29 17.54 27.56
N SER A 84 -40.51 18.02 27.36
CA SER A 84 -41.65 17.20 26.98
C SER A 84 -41.96 17.40 25.50
N MET A 85 -41.14 16.82 24.60
CA MET A 85 -41.52 16.62 23.19
C MET A 85 -40.76 15.46 22.56
N ILE A 86 -41.27 14.24 22.78
CA ILE A 86 -41.91 13.32 21.80
C ILE A 86 -41.95 11.94 22.48
N TYR A 87 -42.83 11.80 23.48
CA TYR A 87 -43.39 10.51 23.87
C TYR A 87 -44.86 10.51 23.45
N GLY A 88 -45.07 10.34 22.15
CA GLY A 88 -46.40 10.18 21.56
C GLY A 88 -46.78 8.71 21.49
N LEU A 89 -47.60 8.27 22.44
CA LEU A 89 -48.53 7.13 22.39
C LEU A 89 -48.15 5.92 21.51
N PHE A 90 -47.61 4.88 22.14
CA PHE A 90 -47.80 3.49 21.70
C PHE A 90 -48.42 2.69 22.84
N ASP A 91 -49.72 2.87 23.05
CA ASP A 91 -50.52 2.03 23.94
C ASP A 91 -51.05 0.85 23.13
N GLY A 92 -50.19 -0.17 23.00
CA GLY A 92 -50.48 -1.44 22.35
C GLY A 92 -49.44 -2.45 22.85
N GLN A 93 -49.87 -3.38 23.69
CA GLN A 93 -49.03 -4.47 24.19
C GLN A 93 -48.54 -5.33 23.01
N PHE A 94 -47.37 -5.00 22.48
CA PHE A 94 -46.61 -5.92 21.65
C PHE A 94 -46.02 -7.00 22.57
N SER A 95 -46.12 -8.26 22.16
CA SER A 95 -45.32 -9.31 22.79
C SER A 95 -43.83 -9.02 22.53
N GLU A 96 -42.93 -9.46 23.40
CA GLU A 96 -41.48 -9.29 23.21
C GLU A 96 -41.02 -9.82 21.84
N SER A 97 -41.66 -10.89 21.36
CA SER A 97 -41.48 -11.44 20.02
C SER A 97 -41.84 -10.45 18.92
N ASP A 98 -42.94 -9.69 19.04
CA ASP A 98 -43.32 -8.70 18.03
C ASP A 98 -42.37 -7.51 18.01
N LYS A 99 -41.89 -7.10 19.19
CA LYS A 99 -40.88 -6.04 19.32
C LYS A 99 -39.56 -6.45 18.66
N LEU A 100 -39.07 -7.66 18.96
CA LEU A 100 -37.89 -8.24 18.31
C LEU A 100 -38.05 -8.23 16.79
N GLN A 101 -39.17 -8.77 16.31
CA GLN A 101 -39.45 -8.90 14.88
C GLN A 101 -39.46 -7.53 14.17
N SER A 102 -40.08 -6.52 14.79
CA SER A 102 -40.12 -5.14 14.27
C SER A 102 -38.73 -4.50 14.15
N ILE A 103 -37.89 -4.60 15.20
CA ILE A 103 -36.54 -4.03 15.21
C ILE A 103 -35.65 -4.77 14.19
N LEU A 104 -35.71 -6.10 14.20
CA LEU A 104 -34.92 -6.95 13.31
C LEU A 104 -35.28 -6.75 11.84
N ASP A 105 -36.57 -6.68 11.47
CA ASP A 105 -36.97 -6.48 10.07
C ASP A 105 -36.49 -5.14 9.50
N LYS A 106 -36.51 -4.07 10.31
CA LYS A 106 -35.94 -2.77 9.93
C LYS A 106 -34.42 -2.85 9.74
N GLY A 107 -33.71 -3.48 10.67
CA GLY A 107 -32.26 -3.68 10.58
C GLY A 107 -31.85 -4.48 9.35
N GLN A 108 -32.57 -5.57 9.08
CA GLN A 108 -32.33 -6.43 7.91
C GLN A 108 -32.63 -5.69 6.61
N ALA A 109 -33.73 -4.92 6.55
CA ALA A 109 -34.06 -4.10 5.39
C ALA A 109 -32.98 -3.04 5.12
N TYR A 110 -32.46 -2.41 6.17
CA TYR A 110 -31.34 -1.46 6.05
C TYR A 110 -30.08 -2.14 5.52
N LEU A 111 -29.64 -3.26 6.12
CA LEU A 111 -28.47 -4.03 5.66
C LEU A 111 -28.58 -4.43 4.18
N LYS A 112 -29.73 -4.95 3.75
CA LYS A 112 -29.97 -5.27 2.32
C LYS A 112 -29.88 -4.05 1.41
N SER A 113 -30.29 -2.88 1.91
CA SER A 113 -30.24 -1.64 1.12
C SER A 113 -28.80 -1.16 0.88
N VAL A 114 -27.88 -1.41 1.81
CA VAL A 114 -26.49 -0.94 1.74
C VAL A 114 -25.50 -2.01 1.24
N LEU A 115 -25.77 -3.30 1.47
CA LEU A 115 -24.90 -4.40 1.07
C LEU A 115 -25.05 -4.72 -0.42
N LYS A 116 -24.26 -4.04 -1.28
CA LYS A 116 -24.31 -4.20 -2.74
C LYS A 116 -23.16 -4.98 -3.35
N ASN A 117 -21.98 -4.91 -2.73
CA ASN A 117 -20.78 -5.60 -3.21
C ASN A 117 -19.91 -6.04 -2.03
N PRO A 118 -20.35 -7.07 -1.27
CA PRO A 118 -19.60 -7.58 -0.13
C PRO A 118 -18.22 -8.08 -0.54
N VAL A 119 -17.19 -7.61 0.15
CA VAL A 119 -15.78 -8.01 -0.02
C VAL A 119 -15.22 -8.46 1.33
N ILE A 120 -14.02 -9.05 1.32
CA ILE A 120 -13.30 -9.35 2.57
C ILE A 120 -12.97 -8.03 3.28
N GLY A 121 -13.54 -7.82 4.47
CA GLY A 121 -13.34 -6.57 5.19
C GLY A 121 -14.17 -6.45 6.47
N THR A 122 -13.77 -5.51 7.34
CA THR A 122 -14.37 -5.33 8.67
C THR A 122 -15.78 -4.72 8.63
N THR A 123 -16.12 -3.96 7.59
CA THR A 123 -17.45 -3.34 7.40
C THR A 123 -18.00 -3.65 6.00
N GLY A 124 -19.31 -3.86 5.89
CA GLY A 124 -19.97 -4.16 4.61
C GLY A 124 -19.50 -5.46 3.96
N GLY A 125 -18.97 -6.37 4.76
CA GLY A 125 -18.38 -7.65 4.38
C GLY A 125 -19.02 -8.82 5.12
N GLU A 126 -18.21 -9.61 5.83
CA GLU A 126 -18.64 -10.88 6.43
C GLU A 126 -19.77 -10.76 7.45
N TRP A 127 -19.75 -9.77 8.32
CA TRP A 127 -20.74 -9.65 9.40
C TRP A 127 -22.14 -9.36 8.87
N SER A 128 -22.26 -8.44 7.92
CA SER A 128 -23.53 -8.20 7.22
C SER A 128 -24.02 -9.45 6.48
N VAL A 129 -23.10 -10.21 5.85
CA VAL A 129 -23.42 -11.47 5.17
C VAL A 129 -23.93 -12.51 6.18
N ILE A 130 -23.26 -12.70 7.32
CA ILE A 130 -23.66 -13.65 8.36
C ILE A 130 -25.04 -13.29 8.90
N ALA A 131 -25.27 -12.03 9.29
CA ALA A 131 -26.55 -11.58 9.82
C ALA A 131 -27.71 -11.83 8.85
N LEU A 132 -27.53 -11.50 7.57
CA LEU A 132 -28.56 -11.71 6.54
C LEU A 132 -28.74 -13.20 6.21
N ALA A 133 -27.65 -13.96 6.05
CA ALA A 133 -27.69 -15.37 5.67
C ALA A 133 -28.34 -16.22 6.75
N ARG A 134 -27.96 -15.99 8.02
CA ARG A 134 -28.48 -16.75 9.16
C ARG A 134 -29.93 -16.39 9.49
N ARG A 135 -30.42 -15.24 9.04
CA ARG A 135 -31.85 -14.90 9.04
C ARG A 135 -32.63 -15.51 7.86
N GLY A 136 -31.94 -15.96 6.80
CA GLY A 136 -32.56 -16.40 5.55
C GLY A 136 -32.98 -15.26 4.63
N ASN A 137 -32.37 -14.09 4.78
CA ASN A 137 -32.73 -12.84 4.09
C ASN A 137 -31.67 -12.35 3.08
N LEU A 138 -30.53 -13.06 2.97
CA LEU A 138 -29.49 -12.74 2.00
C LEU A 138 -29.98 -13.05 0.57
N ASP A 139 -29.90 -12.06 -0.31
CA ASP A 139 -30.28 -12.23 -1.72
C ASP A 139 -29.26 -13.13 -2.44
N ASP A 140 -29.73 -14.07 -3.27
CA ASP A 140 -28.86 -15.03 -3.98
C ASP A 140 -27.79 -14.33 -4.84
N GLU A 141 -28.14 -13.20 -5.48
CA GLU A 141 -27.19 -12.40 -6.25
C GLU A 141 -26.07 -11.83 -5.36
N ILE A 142 -26.40 -11.34 -4.16
CA ILE A 142 -25.42 -10.79 -3.21
C ILE A 142 -24.55 -11.90 -2.62
N LYS A 143 -25.15 -13.07 -2.35
CA LYS A 143 -24.43 -14.29 -1.96
C LYS A 143 -23.40 -14.68 -3.02
N ASP A 144 -23.80 -14.74 -4.29
CA ASP A 144 -22.91 -15.08 -5.40
C ASP A 144 -21.78 -14.06 -5.54
N ILE A 145 -22.08 -12.76 -5.42
CA ILE A 145 -21.08 -11.68 -5.42
C ILE A 145 -20.06 -11.88 -4.29
N TYR A 146 -20.53 -12.12 -3.06
CA TYR A 146 -19.65 -12.34 -1.91
C TYR A 146 -18.68 -13.50 -2.14
N ILE A 147 -19.20 -14.67 -2.54
CA ILE A 147 -18.38 -15.86 -2.76
C ILE A 147 -17.37 -15.62 -3.89
N ALA A 148 -17.81 -15.01 -5.00
CA ALA A 148 -16.92 -14.67 -6.11
C ALA A 148 -15.81 -13.70 -5.68
N ASN A 149 -16.11 -12.69 -4.85
CA ASN A 149 -15.12 -11.75 -4.33
C ASN A 149 -14.12 -12.42 -3.38
N VAL A 150 -14.56 -13.34 -2.51
CA VAL A 150 -13.65 -14.13 -1.66
C VAL A 150 -12.74 -15.01 -2.52
N PHE A 151 -13.30 -15.73 -3.49
CA PHE A 151 -12.52 -16.65 -4.34
C PHE A 151 -11.52 -15.91 -5.21
N LYS A 152 -11.93 -14.76 -5.77
CA LYS A 152 -11.03 -13.83 -6.44
C LYS A 152 -9.89 -13.42 -5.52
N THR A 153 -10.18 -12.97 -4.31
CA THR A 153 -9.14 -12.52 -3.36
C THR A 153 -8.19 -13.65 -2.97
N VAL A 154 -8.71 -14.84 -2.69
CA VAL A 154 -7.91 -16.05 -2.40
C VAL A 154 -7.00 -16.40 -3.58
N SER A 155 -7.52 -16.39 -4.80
CA SER A 155 -6.72 -16.68 -5.99
C SER A 155 -5.66 -15.61 -6.24
N GLU A 156 -6.00 -14.34 -6.11
CA GLU A 156 -5.10 -13.21 -6.36
C GLU A 156 -3.94 -13.16 -5.36
N ASN A 157 -4.17 -13.65 -4.14
CA ASN A 157 -3.19 -13.64 -3.06
C ASN A 157 -2.58 -15.03 -2.76
N ASN A 158 -2.75 -16.02 -3.65
CA ASN A 158 -2.23 -17.38 -3.47
C ASN A 158 -2.61 -18.00 -2.10
N GLY A 159 -3.87 -17.83 -1.70
CA GLY A 159 -4.39 -18.34 -0.43
C GLY A 159 -4.03 -17.52 0.82
N VAL A 160 -3.27 -16.44 0.69
CA VAL A 160 -2.87 -15.59 1.81
C VAL A 160 -3.87 -14.45 1.99
N LEU A 161 -4.67 -14.50 3.05
CA LEU A 161 -5.62 -13.42 3.37
C LEU A 161 -4.97 -12.32 4.21
N ALA A 162 -4.07 -12.71 5.11
CA ALA A 162 -3.46 -11.80 6.07
C ALA A 162 -2.08 -12.27 6.52
N SER A 163 -1.33 -11.35 7.14
CA SER A 163 -0.07 -11.68 7.81
C SER A 163 -0.32 -12.59 9.02
N ARG A 164 0.74 -13.23 9.52
CA ARG A 164 0.66 -14.08 10.73
C ARG A 164 0.19 -13.32 11.98
N MET A 165 0.22 -11.99 11.98
CA MET A 165 -0.22 -11.16 13.11
C MET A 165 -1.73 -10.87 13.07
N LYS A 166 -2.43 -11.19 11.97
CA LYS A 166 -3.85 -10.89 11.76
C LYS A 166 -4.63 -12.15 11.35
N LEU A 167 -4.47 -13.24 12.11
CA LEU A 167 -5.11 -14.52 11.81
C LEU A 167 -6.64 -14.53 12.01
N THR A 168 -7.21 -13.58 12.76
CA THR A 168 -8.68 -13.42 12.88
C THR A 168 -9.37 -13.18 11.53
N GLU A 169 -8.65 -12.66 10.53
CA GLU A 169 -9.13 -12.53 9.15
C GLU A 169 -9.55 -13.88 8.56
N TYR A 170 -8.78 -14.94 8.82
CA TYR A 170 -9.11 -16.29 8.38
C TYR A 170 -10.34 -16.82 9.10
N SER A 171 -10.49 -16.52 10.40
CA SER A 171 -11.69 -16.91 11.16
C SER A 171 -12.94 -16.22 10.62
N ARG A 172 -12.88 -14.89 10.41
CA ARG A 172 -14.00 -14.09 9.90
C ARG A 172 -14.45 -14.58 8.52
N VAL A 173 -13.53 -14.74 7.57
CA VAL A 173 -13.85 -15.23 6.22
C VAL A 173 -14.38 -16.66 6.26
N SER A 174 -13.84 -17.53 7.12
CA SER A 174 -14.33 -18.90 7.27
C SER A 174 -15.77 -18.96 7.81
N LEU A 175 -16.13 -18.08 8.75
CA LEU A 175 -17.49 -17.93 9.26
C LEU A 175 -18.43 -17.37 8.19
N GLY A 176 -18.00 -16.33 7.46
CA GLY A 176 -18.74 -15.74 6.35
C GLY A 176 -19.08 -16.79 5.27
N LEU A 177 -18.09 -17.53 4.79
CA LEU A 177 -18.27 -18.65 3.85
C LEU A 177 -19.19 -19.74 4.41
N SER A 178 -18.99 -20.12 5.67
CA SER A 178 -19.79 -21.18 6.28
C SER A 178 -21.27 -20.76 6.41
N SER A 179 -21.54 -19.48 6.68
CA SER A 179 -22.90 -18.95 6.80
C SER A 179 -23.70 -19.01 5.50
N VAL A 180 -23.02 -18.99 4.34
CA VAL A 180 -23.61 -19.12 3.01
C VAL A 180 -23.53 -20.54 2.44
N GLY A 181 -23.04 -21.51 3.24
CA GLY A 181 -22.96 -22.92 2.88
C GLY A 181 -21.69 -23.33 2.14
N VAL A 182 -20.66 -22.48 2.08
CA VAL A 182 -19.37 -22.80 1.45
C VAL A 182 -18.40 -23.36 2.49
N ASN A 183 -17.79 -24.50 2.18
CA ASN A 183 -16.77 -25.12 3.03
C ASN A 183 -15.40 -24.41 2.86
N PRO A 184 -14.85 -23.75 3.90
CA PRO A 184 -13.59 -22.99 3.82
C PRO A 184 -12.33 -23.87 3.81
N THR A 185 -12.46 -25.20 3.93
CA THR A 185 -11.31 -26.12 3.91
C THR A 185 -10.72 -26.36 2.52
N ASP A 186 -11.43 -26.00 1.47
CA ASP A 186 -10.96 -26.12 0.08
C ASP A 186 -11.55 -25.03 -0.82
N ILE A 187 -10.89 -23.88 -0.81
CA ILE A 187 -11.17 -22.76 -1.72
C ILE A 187 -10.05 -22.73 -2.76
N LEU A 188 -10.31 -23.25 -3.96
CA LEU A 188 -9.33 -23.30 -5.05
C LEU A 188 -8.03 -24.05 -4.66
N GLY A 189 -8.14 -25.11 -3.86
CA GLY A 189 -7.00 -25.87 -3.34
C GLY A 189 -6.36 -25.28 -2.08
N TYR A 190 -6.85 -24.13 -1.59
CA TYR A 190 -6.39 -23.50 -0.36
C TYR A 190 -7.34 -23.80 0.80
N ASN A 191 -6.77 -24.24 1.92
CA ASN A 191 -7.52 -24.43 3.16
C ASN A 191 -7.40 -23.17 4.03
N LEU A 192 -8.47 -22.38 4.10
CA LEU A 192 -8.48 -21.11 4.85
C LEU A 192 -8.45 -21.32 6.37
N LEU A 193 -8.74 -22.53 6.87
CA LEU A 193 -8.57 -22.90 8.28
C LEU A 193 -7.14 -23.37 8.61
N TYR A 194 -6.29 -23.62 7.62
CA TYR A 194 -4.91 -24.07 7.86
C TYR A 194 -4.07 -23.07 8.65
N PRO A 195 -4.10 -21.75 8.36
CA PRO A 195 -3.33 -20.77 9.13
C PRO A 195 -3.70 -20.75 10.62
N LEU A 196 -4.96 -21.04 10.96
CA LEU A 196 -5.45 -21.16 12.34
C LEU A 196 -4.91 -22.41 13.08
N SER A 197 -4.13 -23.27 12.41
CA SER A 197 -3.49 -24.44 13.01
C SER A 197 -2.21 -24.10 13.80
N ASP A 198 -1.70 -22.88 13.66
CA ASP A 198 -0.58 -22.35 14.44
C ASP A 198 -1.10 -21.62 15.69
N PHE A 199 -1.14 -22.34 16.82
CA PHE A 199 -1.67 -21.88 18.10
C PHE A 199 -1.04 -20.56 18.57
N GLU A 200 0.29 -20.45 18.52
CA GLU A 200 0.97 -19.21 18.97
C GLU A 200 0.71 -18.05 18.02
N GLY A 201 0.55 -18.32 16.72
CA GLY A 201 0.14 -17.31 15.75
C GLY A 201 -1.27 -16.80 16.05
N VAL A 202 -2.19 -17.71 16.41
CA VAL A 202 -3.56 -17.36 16.78
C VAL A 202 -3.59 -16.55 18.07
N CYS A 203 -2.85 -16.95 19.10
CA CYS A 203 -2.76 -16.23 20.38
C CYS A 203 -2.09 -14.84 20.27
N PHE A 204 -1.47 -14.49 19.14
CA PHE A 204 -0.79 -13.21 18.97
C PHE A 204 -1.73 -12.00 19.11
N GLN A 205 -2.99 -12.16 18.72
CA GLN A 205 -4.02 -11.11 18.82
C GLN A 205 -4.76 -11.11 20.17
N GLY A 206 -4.10 -11.58 21.23
CA GLY A 206 -4.74 -11.77 22.53
C GLY A 206 -5.84 -12.84 22.49
N LEU A 207 -6.78 -12.76 23.44
CA LEU A 207 -7.84 -13.74 23.60
C LEU A 207 -8.83 -13.79 22.42
N ASN A 208 -8.89 -12.70 21.66
CA ASN A 208 -9.70 -12.60 20.44
C ASN A 208 -9.33 -13.69 19.42
N GLY A 209 -8.04 -13.99 19.26
CA GLY A 209 -7.57 -15.02 18.34
C GLY A 209 -8.14 -16.42 18.65
N PRO A 210 -7.90 -16.98 19.85
CA PRO A 210 -8.45 -18.26 20.28
C PRO A 210 -9.97 -18.33 20.21
N ILE A 211 -10.69 -17.28 20.62
CA ILE A 211 -12.15 -17.20 20.58
C ILE A 211 -12.66 -17.37 19.14
N TRP A 212 -12.19 -16.54 18.21
CA TRP A 212 -12.65 -16.60 16.82
C TRP A 212 -12.15 -17.84 16.08
N ALA A 213 -10.96 -18.35 16.41
CA ALA A 213 -10.47 -19.60 15.83
C ALA A 213 -11.35 -20.79 16.24
N LEU A 214 -11.74 -20.87 17.53
CA LEU A 214 -12.63 -21.91 18.02
C LEU A 214 -13.99 -21.84 17.32
N LEU A 215 -14.59 -20.64 17.22
CA LEU A 215 -15.83 -20.41 16.47
C LEU A 215 -15.71 -20.83 15.00
N ALA A 216 -14.63 -20.45 14.32
CA ALA A 216 -14.42 -20.82 12.93
C ALA A 216 -14.34 -22.34 12.75
N PHE A 217 -13.62 -23.05 13.62
CA PHE A 217 -13.55 -24.51 13.58
C PHE A 217 -14.88 -25.18 13.92
N ASP A 218 -15.64 -24.65 14.89
CA ASP A 218 -16.89 -25.26 15.34
C ASP A 218 -18.08 -24.96 14.43
N SER A 219 -18.03 -23.87 13.67
CA SER A 219 -19.12 -23.43 12.79
C SER A 219 -19.60 -24.49 11.79
N GLY A 220 -18.70 -25.30 11.25
CA GLY A 220 -19.03 -26.46 10.41
C GLY A 220 -18.52 -27.78 10.97
N ASN A 221 -18.17 -27.83 12.27
CA ASN A 221 -17.46 -28.95 12.90
C ASN A 221 -16.21 -29.39 12.11
N TYR A 222 -15.42 -28.41 11.65
CA TYR A 222 -14.25 -28.64 10.84
C TYR A 222 -13.12 -29.27 11.66
N LYS A 223 -12.34 -30.11 10.99
CA LYS A 223 -11.12 -30.68 11.59
C LYS A 223 -10.02 -29.62 11.57
N ILE A 224 -9.31 -29.49 12.69
CA ILE A 224 -8.10 -28.68 12.75
C ILE A 224 -7.01 -29.36 11.90
N PRO A 225 -6.48 -28.69 10.86
CA PRO A 225 -5.42 -29.25 10.04
C PRO A 225 -4.14 -29.54 10.83
N ALA A 226 -3.43 -30.58 10.42
CA ALA A 226 -2.13 -30.92 11.02
C ALA A 226 -1.03 -30.05 10.41
N LEU A 227 -0.27 -29.35 11.24
CA LEU A 227 0.91 -28.61 10.81
C LEU A 227 1.95 -29.54 10.18
N THR A 228 2.54 -29.11 9.06
CA THR A 228 3.61 -29.87 8.42
C THR A 228 4.89 -29.90 9.27
N LYS A 229 5.83 -30.78 8.90
CA LYS A 229 7.18 -30.77 9.50
C LYS A 229 7.90 -29.43 9.26
N ALA A 230 7.70 -28.81 8.10
CA ALA A 230 8.34 -27.53 7.78
C ALA A 230 7.83 -26.42 8.70
N ASP A 231 6.55 -26.40 9.02
CA ASP A 231 5.94 -25.41 9.92
C ASP A 231 6.44 -25.58 11.35
N LYS A 232 6.52 -26.82 11.82
CA LYS A 232 7.12 -27.12 13.14
C LYS A 232 8.59 -26.70 13.20
N ASN A 233 9.34 -26.83 12.11
CA ASN A 233 10.72 -26.33 12.03
C ASN A 233 10.82 -24.80 12.04
N LYS A 234 9.74 -24.09 11.67
CA LYS A 234 9.62 -22.62 11.81
C LYS A 234 9.16 -22.20 13.22
N GLY A 235 8.98 -23.15 14.14
CA GLY A 235 8.51 -22.91 15.50
C GLY A 235 7.00 -22.91 15.67
N TYR A 236 6.21 -23.22 14.63
CA TYR A 236 4.75 -23.18 14.75
C TYR A 236 4.24 -24.28 15.68
N VAL A 237 3.28 -23.92 16.52
CA VAL A 237 2.75 -24.80 17.56
C VAL A 237 1.39 -25.32 17.13
N GLN A 238 1.22 -26.65 17.15
CA GLN A 238 -0.05 -27.26 16.76
C GLN A 238 -1.19 -26.79 17.68
N ALA A 239 -2.23 -26.20 17.08
CA ALA A 239 -3.50 -25.92 17.72
C ALA A 239 -4.35 -27.18 17.90
N THR A 240 -5.17 -27.19 18.95
CA THR A 240 -6.28 -28.13 19.16
C THR A 240 -7.45 -27.37 19.80
N ARG A 241 -8.67 -27.93 19.75
CA ARG A 241 -9.83 -27.34 20.43
C ARG A 241 -9.58 -27.19 21.91
N GLU A 242 -9.01 -28.24 22.51
CA GLU A 242 -8.65 -28.27 23.93
C GLU A 242 -7.68 -27.14 24.27
N LYS A 243 -6.67 -26.87 23.45
CA LYS A 243 -5.75 -25.74 23.69
C LYS A 243 -6.45 -24.38 23.63
N PHE A 244 -7.39 -24.18 22.71
CA PHE A 244 -8.15 -22.94 22.63
C PHE A 244 -9.09 -22.79 23.84
N ILE A 245 -9.76 -23.86 24.24
CA ILE A 245 -10.61 -23.87 25.44
C ILE A 245 -9.75 -23.61 26.68
N ASP A 246 -8.62 -24.31 26.84
CA ASP A 246 -7.73 -24.18 27.99
C ASP A 246 -7.22 -22.74 28.12
N ILE A 247 -6.73 -22.11 27.04
CA ILE A 247 -6.23 -20.72 27.13
C ILE A 247 -7.35 -19.74 27.46
N ILE A 248 -8.57 -19.94 26.94
CA ILE A 248 -9.74 -19.16 27.34
C ILE A 248 -10.00 -19.33 28.84
N LEU A 249 -10.12 -20.57 29.34
CA LEU A 249 -10.38 -20.82 30.76
C LEU A 249 -9.30 -20.25 31.68
N THR A 250 -8.02 -20.41 31.33
CA THR A 250 -6.92 -19.91 32.17
C THR A 250 -6.74 -18.40 32.14
N SER A 251 -7.36 -17.72 31.16
CA SER A 251 -7.30 -16.25 31.04
C SER A 251 -8.51 -15.57 31.70
N GLN A 252 -9.38 -16.31 32.39
CA GLN A 252 -10.51 -15.70 33.10
C GLN A 252 -10.02 -14.93 34.32
N ASN A 253 -10.44 -13.67 34.44
CA ASN A 253 -10.09 -12.81 35.55
C ASN A 253 -10.88 -13.19 36.81
N SER A 254 -10.42 -12.66 37.96
CA SER A 254 -11.04 -12.93 39.25
C SER A 254 -12.46 -12.35 39.40
N ASP A 255 -12.80 -11.35 38.59
CA ASP A 255 -14.15 -10.78 38.49
C ASP A 255 -15.12 -11.70 37.71
N GLY A 256 -14.62 -12.79 37.13
CA GLY A 256 -15.40 -13.77 36.38
C GLY A 256 -15.54 -13.46 34.90
N GLY A 257 -15.03 -12.35 34.39
CA GLY A 257 -14.99 -12.04 32.97
C GLY A 257 -13.66 -12.36 32.31
N TRP A 258 -13.49 -11.86 31.09
CA TRP A 258 -12.26 -11.91 30.31
C TRP A 258 -11.89 -10.55 29.75
N ALA A 259 -10.60 -10.32 29.53
CA ALA A 259 -10.07 -9.17 28.80
C ALA A 259 -9.33 -9.64 27.53
N LEU A 260 -9.10 -8.71 26.60
CA LEU A 260 -8.36 -8.99 25.36
C LEU A 260 -6.92 -9.43 25.66
N ASP A 261 -6.25 -8.68 26.53
CA ASP A 261 -4.94 -9.01 27.09
C ASP A 261 -5.12 -9.61 28.49
N ASN A 262 -4.48 -10.74 28.74
CA ASN A 262 -4.55 -11.42 30.03
C ASN A 262 -3.75 -10.71 31.14
N SER A 263 -3.00 -9.65 30.82
CA SER A 263 -2.39 -8.76 31.82
C SER A 263 -3.39 -7.81 32.46
N TYR A 264 -4.54 -7.55 31.83
CA TYR A 264 -5.54 -6.63 32.36
C TYR A 264 -6.38 -7.28 33.45
N ALA A 265 -6.35 -6.69 34.65
CA ALA A 265 -7.06 -7.20 35.81
C ALA A 265 -8.58 -7.03 35.72
N SER A 266 -9.04 -6.04 34.94
CA SER A 266 -10.46 -5.77 34.71
C SER A 266 -10.91 -6.40 33.41
N SER A 267 -12.04 -7.10 33.46
CA SER A 267 -12.63 -7.73 32.29
C SER A 267 -13.37 -6.75 31.38
N ASP A 268 -13.38 -7.09 30.09
CA ASP A 268 -14.06 -6.38 29.02
C ASP A 268 -15.38 -7.08 28.68
N ILE A 269 -16.45 -6.31 28.48
CA ILE A 269 -17.80 -6.85 28.27
C ILE A 269 -17.89 -7.61 26.95
N ASP A 270 -17.32 -7.06 25.87
CA ASP A 270 -17.32 -7.67 24.56
C ASP A 270 -16.56 -8.99 24.60
N ILE A 271 -15.29 -8.98 25.03
CA ILE A 271 -14.46 -10.20 25.11
C ILE A 271 -15.10 -11.25 26.02
N THR A 272 -15.72 -10.83 27.13
CA THR A 272 -16.43 -11.75 28.01
C THR A 272 -17.60 -12.44 27.30
N ALA A 273 -18.44 -11.66 26.60
CA ALA A 273 -19.55 -12.20 25.84
C ALA A 273 -19.07 -13.11 24.69
N MET A 274 -18.01 -12.71 23.97
CA MET A 274 -17.40 -13.50 22.91
C MET A 274 -16.85 -14.84 23.41
N ALA A 275 -16.18 -14.83 24.57
CA ALA A 275 -15.69 -16.05 25.20
C ALA A 275 -16.86 -17.00 25.54
N ILE A 276 -17.97 -16.47 26.09
CA ILE A 276 -19.15 -17.28 26.42
C ILE A 276 -19.68 -18.01 25.20
N TYR A 277 -20.01 -17.32 24.10
CA TYR A 277 -20.61 -18.01 22.95
C TYR A 277 -19.62 -18.90 22.20
N ALA A 278 -18.30 -18.67 22.31
CA ALA A 278 -17.29 -19.58 21.77
C ALA A 278 -17.20 -20.90 22.53
N ILE A 279 -17.33 -20.88 23.87
CA ILE A 279 -17.22 -22.09 24.70
C ILE A 279 -18.56 -22.68 25.13
N ALA A 280 -19.69 -22.01 24.84
CA ALA A 280 -21.04 -22.49 25.12
C ALA A 280 -21.33 -23.92 24.62
N PRO A 281 -20.84 -24.36 23.43
CA PRO A 281 -21.04 -25.76 22.98
C PRO A 281 -20.46 -26.81 23.94
N TYR A 282 -19.51 -26.44 24.78
CA TYR A 282 -18.83 -27.33 25.74
C TYR A 282 -19.42 -27.22 27.16
N TYR A 283 -20.40 -26.34 27.38
CA TYR A 283 -20.96 -26.02 28.70
C TYR A 283 -21.57 -27.23 29.43
N LEU A 284 -22.28 -28.11 28.71
CA LEU A 284 -22.94 -29.28 29.31
C LEU A 284 -21.98 -30.46 29.55
N GLU A 285 -20.87 -30.53 28.82
CA GLU A 285 -19.96 -31.67 28.82
C GLU A 285 -18.70 -31.44 29.65
N ASN A 286 -18.32 -30.17 29.87
CA ASN A 286 -17.12 -29.78 30.59
C ASN A 286 -17.47 -28.93 31.83
N ALA A 287 -17.25 -29.48 33.02
CA ALA A 287 -17.58 -28.81 34.28
C ALA A 287 -16.78 -27.52 34.53
N ASP A 288 -15.54 -27.43 34.03
CA ASP A 288 -14.70 -26.24 34.18
C ASP A 288 -15.21 -25.12 33.27
N VAL A 289 -15.60 -25.46 32.03
CA VAL A 289 -16.31 -24.55 31.12
C VAL A 289 -17.60 -24.06 31.75
N LYS A 290 -18.41 -24.97 32.29
CA LYS A 290 -19.66 -24.61 32.96
C LYS A 290 -19.42 -23.58 34.07
N ALA A 291 -18.45 -23.85 34.95
CA ALA A 291 -18.14 -22.98 36.07
C ALA A 291 -17.61 -21.60 35.61
N ALA A 292 -16.80 -21.56 34.55
CA ALA A 292 -16.31 -20.31 33.98
C ALA A 292 -17.44 -19.48 33.36
N VAL A 293 -18.28 -20.10 32.53
CA VAL A 293 -19.44 -19.45 31.91
C VAL A 293 -20.42 -18.94 32.97
N ASP A 294 -20.70 -19.71 34.02
CA ASP A 294 -21.60 -19.26 35.11
C ASP A 294 -21.09 -17.99 35.80
N ARG A 295 -19.77 -17.88 36.03
CA ARG A 295 -19.15 -16.66 36.57
C ARG A 295 -19.27 -15.48 35.60
N ALA A 296 -19.02 -15.73 34.31
CA ALA A 296 -19.08 -14.70 33.28
C ALA A 296 -20.49 -14.15 33.05
N VAL A 297 -21.52 -15.00 33.12
CA VAL A 297 -22.92 -14.55 33.13
C VAL A 297 -23.22 -13.67 34.34
N GLY A 298 -22.65 -14.01 35.51
CA GLY A 298 -22.70 -13.16 36.71
C GLY A 298 -22.07 -11.79 36.47
N PHE A 299 -20.84 -11.76 35.95
CA PHE A 299 -20.11 -10.55 35.59
C PHE A 299 -20.92 -9.66 34.63
N LEU A 300 -21.46 -10.21 33.54
CA LEU A 300 -22.27 -9.44 32.58
C LEU A 300 -23.50 -8.82 33.25
N SER A 301 -24.21 -9.58 34.11
CA SER A 301 -25.36 -9.05 34.84
C SER A 301 -24.99 -7.91 35.81
N GLU A 302 -23.82 -7.97 36.43
CA GLU A 302 -23.31 -6.92 37.33
C GLU A 302 -22.89 -5.67 36.56
N MET A 303 -22.30 -5.82 35.37
CA MET A 303 -21.82 -4.72 34.52
C MET A 303 -22.95 -3.99 33.78
N GLN A 304 -24.13 -4.58 33.67
CA GLN A 304 -25.28 -3.93 33.03
C GLN A 304 -25.80 -2.77 33.89
N GLY A 305 -25.81 -1.57 33.31
CA GLY A 305 -26.23 -0.35 33.99
C GLY A 305 -27.73 -0.25 34.25
N PRO A 306 -28.17 0.75 35.05
CA PRO A 306 -29.55 0.87 35.53
C PRO A 306 -30.59 1.09 34.44
N ASP A 307 -30.20 1.53 33.25
CA ASP A 307 -31.06 1.72 32.07
C ASP A 307 -31.08 0.49 31.13
N GLY A 308 -30.45 -0.60 31.56
CA GLY A 308 -30.32 -1.87 30.83
C GLY A 308 -29.17 -1.91 29.83
N ALA A 309 -28.40 -0.82 29.67
CA ALA A 309 -27.32 -0.72 28.70
C ALA A 309 -25.97 -1.14 29.28
N TYR A 310 -25.02 -1.41 28.38
CA TYR A 310 -23.60 -1.53 28.71
C TYR A 310 -22.85 -0.27 28.28
N TYR A 311 -21.74 0.03 28.94
CA TYR A 311 -21.08 1.33 28.83
C TYR A 311 -19.59 1.21 28.48
N GLY A 312 -19.12 2.06 27.57
CA GLY A 312 -17.70 2.33 27.31
C GLY A 312 -17.41 3.81 27.53
N TRP A 313 -16.33 4.17 28.23
CA TRP A 313 -15.99 5.56 28.58
C TRP A 313 -17.16 6.39 29.18
N LYS A 314 -18.08 5.74 29.91
CA LYS A 314 -19.32 6.31 30.49
C LYS A 314 -20.43 6.65 29.50
N GLU A 315 -20.31 6.27 28.24
CA GLU A 315 -21.37 6.34 27.24
C GLU A 315 -21.95 4.96 26.96
N ILE A 316 -23.22 4.91 26.56
CA ILE A 316 -23.84 3.65 26.12
C ILE A 316 -23.08 3.13 24.91
N ASN A 317 -22.75 1.84 24.93
CA ASN A 317 -22.10 1.12 23.83
C ASN A 317 -23.06 0.04 23.31
N LEU A 318 -23.50 0.18 22.05
CA LEU A 318 -24.42 -0.77 21.42
C LEU A 318 -23.76 -2.13 21.18
N GLU A 319 -22.50 -2.14 20.78
CA GLU A 319 -21.71 -3.33 20.44
C GLU A 319 -21.61 -4.27 21.64
N SER A 320 -21.21 -3.75 22.82
CA SER A 320 -21.15 -4.52 24.07
C SER A 320 -22.54 -5.08 24.46
N THR A 321 -23.58 -4.29 24.22
CA THR A 321 -24.98 -4.71 24.45
C THR A 321 -25.39 -5.83 23.48
N ALA A 322 -24.99 -5.74 22.22
CA ALA A 322 -25.25 -6.72 21.17
C ALA A 322 -24.49 -8.03 21.41
N GLN A 323 -23.19 -7.98 21.73
CA GLN A 323 -22.39 -9.16 22.06
C GLN A 323 -22.99 -9.92 23.25
N THR A 324 -23.43 -9.21 24.30
CA THR A 324 -24.13 -9.80 25.44
C THR A 324 -25.40 -10.55 24.98
N MET A 325 -26.22 -9.97 24.11
CA MET A 325 -27.40 -10.65 23.58
C MET A 325 -27.02 -11.94 22.83
N ILE A 326 -25.96 -11.93 22.02
CA ILE A 326 -25.47 -13.14 21.32
C ILE A 326 -25.05 -14.21 22.33
N ALA A 327 -24.31 -13.83 23.38
CA ALA A 327 -23.86 -14.74 24.43
C ALA A 327 -25.03 -15.42 25.15
N LEU A 328 -26.02 -14.63 25.59
CA LEU A 328 -27.19 -15.14 26.29
C LEU A 328 -28.08 -16.00 25.38
N ALA A 329 -28.34 -15.55 24.15
CA ALA A 329 -29.12 -16.31 23.15
C ALA A 329 -28.46 -17.66 22.82
N THR A 330 -27.13 -17.71 22.76
CA THR A 330 -26.36 -18.92 22.47
C THR A 330 -26.40 -19.91 23.65
N LEU A 331 -26.33 -19.41 24.88
CA LEU A 331 -26.29 -20.23 26.09
C LEU A 331 -27.67 -20.78 26.45
N ASP A 332 -28.65 -19.89 26.61
CA ASP A 332 -30.04 -20.20 26.93
C ASP A 332 -30.92 -18.96 26.69
N VAL A 333 -31.84 -19.03 25.73
CA VAL A 333 -32.74 -17.92 25.36
C VAL A 333 -33.53 -17.35 26.54
N SER A 334 -33.80 -18.15 27.58
CA SER A 334 -34.53 -17.67 28.77
C SER A 334 -33.76 -16.58 29.54
N LEU A 335 -32.43 -16.52 29.40
CA LEU A 335 -31.58 -15.51 30.02
C LEU A 335 -31.85 -14.08 29.50
N LEU A 336 -32.40 -13.94 28.29
CA LEU A 336 -32.77 -12.63 27.73
C LEU A 336 -33.99 -12.01 28.43
N THR A 337 -34.74 -12.83 29.18
CA THR A 337 -35.92 -12.43 29.98
C THR A 337 -35.71 -12.65 31.48
N ASP A 338 -34.50 -13.05 31.90
CA ASP A 338 -34.16 -13.27 33.30
C ASP A 338 -34.03 -11.92 34.03
N ASP A 339 -34.61 -11.83 35.24
CA ASP A 339 -34.59 -10.61 36.06
C ASP A 339 -33.19 -10.03 36.28
N ARG A 340 -32.14 -10.86 36.22
CA ARG A 340 -30.73 -10.44 36.27
C ARG A 340 -30.35 -9.48 35.16
N PHE A 341 -30.97 -9.60 34.00
CA PHE A 341 -30.72 -8.80 32.79
C PHE A 341 -31.80 -7.76 32.47
N ILE A 342 -32.76 -7.58 33.39
CA ILE A 342 -33.80 -6.55 33.32
C ILE A 342 -33.52 -5.50 34.40
N LYS A 343 -33.05 -4.30 33.98
CA LYS A 343 -32.66 -3.23 34.90
C LYS A 343 -33.68 -2.09 34.86
N ASN A 344 -34.34 -1.81 35.98
CA ASN A 344 -35.41 -0.82 36.10
C ASN A 344 -36.50 -0.96 35.02
N GLY A 345 -36.82 -2.21 34.63
CA GLY A 345 -37.80 -2.52 33.59
C GLY A 345 -37.28 -2.41 32.15
N ASN A 346 -35.97 -2.18 31.95
CA ASN A 346 -35.33 -2.17 30.64
C ASN A 346 -34.58 -3.48 30.41
N SER A 347 -34.89 -4.15 29.31
CA SER A 347 -34.18 -5.30 28.76
C SER A 347 -33.08 -4.89 27.79
N ILE A 348 -32.20 -5.84 27.45
CA ILE A 348 -31.19 -5.67 26.39
C ILE A 348 -31.85 -5.36 25.04
N LEU A 349 -32.99 -5.99 24.73
CA LEU A 349 -33.77 -5.71 23.51
C LEU A 349 -34.33 -4.27 23.49
N ASP A 350 -34.72 -3.74 24.65
CA ASP A 350 -35.15 -2.34 24.76
C ASP A 350 -34.02 -1.39 24.39
N VAL A 351 -32.80 -1.65 24.88
CA VAL A 351 -31.62 -0.83 24.61
C VAL A 351 -31.26 -0.85 23.13
N ILE A 352 -31.16 -2.04 22.52
CA ILE A 352 -30.88 -2.16 21.07
C ILE A 352 -31.94 -1.42 20.25
N GLY A 353 -33.22 -1.54 20.63
CA GLY A 353 -34.32 -0.84 19.97
C GLY A 353 -34.25 0.68 20.11
N ARG A 354 -33.77 1.23 21.24
CA ARG A 354 -33.59 2.67 21.44
C ARG A 354 -32.49 3.26 20.56
N LEU A 355 -31.50 2.45 20.17
CA LEU A 355 -30.38 2.87 19.33
C LEU A 355 -30.61 2.56 17.84
N GLN A 356 -31.79 2.09 17.45
CA GLN A 356 -32.16 1.99 16.04
C GLN A 356 -32.56 3.36 15.50
N THR A 357 -31.96 3.77 14.39
CA THR A 357 -32.26 5.04 13.72
C THR A 357 -33.55 4.94 12.89
N GLU A 358 -34.08 6.08 12.44
CA GLU A 358 -35.25 6.11 11.55
C GLU A 358 -35.02 5.38 10.21
N GLU A 359 -33.76 5.34 9.75
CA GLU A 359 -33.35 4.64 8.53
C GLU A 359 -33.34 3.11 8.70
N GLY A 360 -33.38 2.62 9.94
CA GLY A 360 -33.36 1.20 10.29
C GLY A 360 -31.97 0.65 10.65
N GLY A 361 -30.90 1.41 10.35
CA GLY A 361 -29.56 1.15 10.88
C GLY A 361 -29.46 1.46 12.37
N PHE A 362 -28.28 1.32 12.96
CA PHE A 362 -28.08 1.52 14.39
C PHE A 362 -26.93 2.49 14.67
N GLN A 363 -27.06 3.26 15.75
CA GLN A 363 -26.01 4.16 16.24
C GLN A 363 -25.13 3.47 17.28
N HIS A 364 -23.85 3.83 17.31
CA HIS A 364 -22.87 3.33 18.30
C HIS A 364 -23.23 3.76 19.74
N THR A 365 -23.46 5.07 19.92
CA THR A 365 -23.88 5.70 21.19
C THR A 365 -25.16 6.51 21.00
N SER A 366 -25.81 6.91 22.10
CA SER A 366 -27.12 7.59 22.10
C SER A 366 -27.14 8.97 21.42
N ASP A 367 -25.99 9.62 21.28
CA ASP A 367 -25.93 11.09 21.07
C ASP A 367 -25.60 11.48 19.62
N THR A 368 -25.34 10.50 18.76
CA THR A 368 -24.89 10.79 17.38
C THR A 368 -26.04 10.95 16.39
N GLY A 369 -27.14 10.19 16.58
CA GLY A 369 -28.24 10.10 15.62
C GLY A 369 -27.84 9.54 14.24
N ALA A 370 -26.59 9.13 14.08
CA ALA A 370 -26.01 8.69 12.83
C ALA A 370 -25.90 7.16 12.82
N VAL A 371 -26.14 6.55 11.66
CA VAL A 371 -25.91 5.12 11.50
C VAL A 371 -24.41 4.84 11.54
N ASP A 372 -24.03 3.92 12.41
CA ASP A 372 -22.69 3.31 12.46
C ASP A 372 -22.75 1.92 11.82
N ALA A 373 -21.78 1.61 10.97
CA ALA A 373 -21.77 0.36 10.21
C ALA A 373 -21.55 -0.87 11.10
N ILE A 374 -20.69 -0.76 12.12
CA ILE A 374 -20.31 -1.87 12.99
C ILE A 374 -21.40 -2.11 14.03
N ALA A 375 -21.91 -1.03 14.62
CA ALA A 375 -23.06 -1.08 15.51
C ALA A 375 -24.27 -1.72 14.78
N THR A 376 -24.47 -1.38 13.50
CA THR A 376 -25.51 -1.98 12.65
C THR A 376 -25.29 -3.46 12.40
N ASP A 377 -24.08 -3.88 12.04
CA ASP A 377 -23.76 -5.29 11.81
C ASP A 377 -23.98 -6.10 13.09
N GLN A 378 -23.39 -5.69 14.21
CA GLN A 378 -23.48 -6.42 15.48
C GLN A 378 -24.89 -6.46 16.06
N ALA A 379 -25.66 -5.36 15.96
CA ALA A 379 -27.06 -5.36 16.39
C ALA A 379 -27.91 -6.34 15.55
N ASN A 380 -27.68 -6.41 14.25
CA ASN A 380 -28.37 -7.37 13.39
C ASN A 380 -27.97 -8.82 13.68
N GLU A 381 -26.68 -9.08 13.97
CA GLU A 381 -26.20 -10.38 14.44
C GLU A 381 -26.87 -10.80 15.75
N ALA A 382 -26.92 -9.90 16.74
CA ALA A 382 -27.56 -10.11 18.03
C ALA A 382 -29.06 -10.40 17.92
N LEU A 383 -29.79 -9.56 17.19
CA LEU A 383 -31.22 -9.75 16.96
C LEU A 383 -31.50 -11.05 16.20
N THR A 384 -30.63 -11.41 15.24
CA THR A 384 -30.72 -12.69 14.51
C THR A 384 -30.43 -13.87 15.44
N ALA A 385 -29.44 -13.77 16.32
CA ALA A 385 -29.15 -14.79 17.33
C ALA A 385 -30.35 -15.01 18.25
N TYR A 386 -30.97 -13.94 18.75
CA TYR A 386 -32.18 -14.02 19.58
C TYR A 386 -33.34 -14.67 18.80
N TYR A 387 -33.59 -14.22 17.57
CA TYR A 387 -34.63 -14.82 16.74
C TYR A 387 -34.41 -16.32 16.52
N ARG A 388 -33.19 -16.73 16.17
CA ARG A 388 -32.86 -18.15 15.95
C ARG A 388 -33.10 -18.97 17.21
N ALA A 389 -32.68 -18.46 18.37
CA ALA A 389 -32.86 -19.12 19.65
C ALA A 389 -34.35 -19.31 20.01
N LEU A 390 -35.19 -18.28 19.81
CA LEU A 390 -36.66 -18.38 20.02
C LEU A 390 -37.32 -19.40 19.10
N ASN A 391 -36.78 -19.61 17.91
CA ASN A 391 -37.30 -20.55 16.92
C ASN A 391 -36.66 -21.94 17.01
N GLY A 392 -35.82 -22.20 18.01
CA GLY A 392 -35.16 -23.49 18.20
C GLY A 392 -34.17 -23.86 17.09
N GLN A 393 -33.63 -22.85 16.39
CA GLN A 393 -32.63 -23.02 15.35
C GLN A 393 -31.23 -23.08 15.97
N THR A 394 -30.23 -23.58 15.23
CA THR A 394 -28.83 -23.58 15.68
C THR A 394 -28.35 -22.16 15.98
N ALA A 395 -27.40 -22.01 16.91
CA ALA A 395 -26.84 -20.72 17.30
C ALA A 395 -26.29 -19.93 16.10
N LEU A 396 -26.10 -18.62 16.25
CA LEU A 396 -25.70 -17.74 15.14
C LEU A 396 -24.47 -18.27 14.38
N PHE A 397 -23.43 -18.66 15.11
CA PHE A 397 -22.17 -19.16 14.57
C PHE A 397 -22.10 -20.69 14.41
N ASP A 398 -23.13 -21.43 14.80
CA ASP A 398 -23.26 -22.87 14.52
C ASP A 398 -23.96 -23.07 13.18
N MET A 399 -23.18 -23.22 12.11
CA MET A 399 -23.64 -23.37 10.73
C MET A 399 -23.68 -24.83 10.29
N THR A 400 -23.65 -25.77 11.25
CA THR A 400 -23.70 -27.21 10.95
C THR A 400 -25.00 -27.60 10.27
N ASP A 401 -26.10 -26.85 10.50
CA ASP A 401 -27.40 -27.02 9.83
C ASP A 401 -27.36 -26.67 8.32
N ILE A 402 -26.38 -25.89 7.87
CA ILE A 402 -26.22 -25.48 6.47
C ILE A 402 -25.09 -26.28 5.81
N ILE A 403 -23.94 -26.41 6.48
CA ILE A 403 -22.75 -27.09 5.94
C ILE A 403 -22.95 -28.60 5.79
N SER A 404 -23.94 -29.17 6.48
CA SER A 404 -24.28 -30.59 6.36
C SER A 404 -25.31 -30.93 5.26
N GLY A 405 -25.79 -29.97 4.45
CA GLY A 405 -26.74 -30.24 3.35
C GLY A 405 -26.07 -30.28 1.96
N SER A 406 -26.38 -31.18 1.03
CA SER A 406 -27.32 -32.30 0.98
C SER A 406 -26.74 -33.39 0.05
N GLU A 407 -26.91 -34.68 0.37
CA GLU A 407 -26.72 -35.78 -0.60
C GLU A 407 -27.86 -35.83 -1.64
N ASP A 408 -28.62 -34.74 -1.78
CA ASP A 408 -29.77 -34.69 -2.67
C ASP A 408 -29.30 -34.48 -4.12
N GLU A 409 -30.00 -35.12 -5.06
CA GLU A 409 -29.76 -34.92 -6.49
C GLU A 409 -30.05 -33.46 -6.88
N GLU A 410 -29.13 -32.84 -7.61
CA GLU A 410 -29.31 -31.47 -8.10
C GLU A 410 -30.41 -31.43 -9.18
N PRO A 411 -31.34 -30.47 -9.16
CA PRO A 411 -32.39 -30.37 -10.16
C PRO A 411 -31.85 -30.24 -11.60
N GLU A 412 -32.43 -30.99 -12.55
CA GLU A 412 -32.01 -30.96 -13.96
C GLU A 412 -32.03 -29.55 -14.57
N GLU A 413 -32.96 -28.69 -14.13
CA GLU A 413 -33.06 -27.31 -14.59
C GLU A 413 -31.86 -26.46 -14.14
N SER A 414 -31.41 -26.62 -12.89
CA SER A 414 -30.19 -25.98 -12.37
C SER A 414 -28.95 -26.45 -13.12
N VAL A 415 -28.83 -27.77 -13.36
CA VAL A 415 -27.72 -28.35 -14.14
C VAL A 415 -27.69 -27.77 -15.55
N LYS A 416 -28.85 -27.62 -16.19
CA LYS A 416 -28.97 -27.04 -17.53
C LYS A 416 -28.57 -25.56 -17.53
N ALA A 417 -29.09 -24.76 -16.60
CA ALA A 417 -28.76 -23.34 -16.49
C ALA A 417 -27.24 -23.13 -16.27
N PHE A 418 -26.63 -23.96 -15.42
CA PHE A 418 -25.18 -23.95 -15.21
C PHE A 418 -24.41 -24.23 -16.51
N LYS A 419 -24.79 -25.27 -17.26
CA LYS A 419 -24.14 -25.61 -18.53
C LYS A 419 -24.27 -24.48 -19.57
N GLU A 420 -25.44 -23.88 -19.71
CA GLU A 420 -25.66 -22.75 -20.62
C GLU A 420 -24.78 -21.55 -20.23
N ARG A 421 -24.66 -21.25 -18.93
CA ARG A 421 -23.79 -20.20 -18.41
C ARG A 421 -22.31 -20.49 -18.70
N LEU A 422 -21.86 -21.73 -18.47
CA LEU A 422 -20.50 -22.18 -18.79
C LEU A 422 -20.19 -22.11 -20.29
N GLU A 423 -21.13 -22.48 -21.15
CA GLU A 423 -21.01 -22.42 -22.61
C GLU A 423 -21.03 -20.98 -23.16
N SER A 424 -21.61 -20.03 -22.42
CA SER A 424 -21.65 -18.62 -22.80
C SER A 424 -20.31 -17.88 -22.64
N LEU A 425 -19.35 -18.48 -21.92
CA LEU A 425 -18.00 -17.93 -21.77
C LEU A 425 -17.31 -17.77 -23.14
N PRO A 426 -16.53 -16.70 -23.34
CA PRO A 426 -15.79 -16.54 -24.58
C PRO A 426 -14.76 -17.66 -24.75
N LYS A 427 -14.46 -17.96 -26.02
CA LYS A 427 -13.50 -19.01 -26.37
C LYS A 427 -12.09 -18.72 -25.83
N GLU A 428 -11.68 -17.44 -25.86
CA GLU A 428 -10.45 -16.95 -25.25
C GLU A 428 -10.82 -16.19 -23.99
N LEU A 429 -10.43 -16.72 -22.84
CA LEU A 429 -10.66 -16.09 -21.54
C LEU A 429 -9.64 -14.99 -21.29
N THR A 430 -10.10 -13.88 -20.72
CA THR A 430 -9.27 -12.76 -20.27
C THR A 430 -9.60 -12.41 -18.82
N LEU A 431 -8.83 -11.52 -18.20
CA LEU A 431 -9.07 -11.12 -16.81
C LEU A 431 -10.43 -10.44 -16.59
N ASP A 432 -11.05 -9.89 -17.65
CA ASP A 432 -12.43 -9.37 -17.62
C ASP A 432 -13.47 -10.47 -17.35
N ASN A 433 -13.13 -11.73 -17.66
CA ASN A 433 -14.01 -12.88 -17.41
C ASN A 433 -13.81 -13.49 -16.02
N ALA A 434 -12.86 -13.00 -15.22
CA ALA A 434 -12.49 -13.62 -13.95
C ALA A 434 -13.69 -13.79 -13.00
N TYR A 435 -14.50 -12.74 -12.84
CA TYR A 435 -15.68 -12.78 -11.97
C TYR A 435 -16.65 -13.91 -12.36
N GLU A 436 -16.97 -14.01 -13.64
CA GLU A 436 -17.92 -15.01 -14.15
C GLU A 436 -17.38 -16.43 -13.99
N VAL A 437 -16.08 -16.63 -14.19
CA VAL A 437 -15.40 -17.91 -13.98
C VAL A 437 -15.42 -18.32 -12.51
N TYR A 438 -15.16 -17.39 -11.58
CA TYR A 438 -15.25 -17.65 -10.14
C TYR A 438 -16.70 -17.91 -9.69
N ALA A 439 -17.67 -17.19 -10.25
CA ALA A 439 -19.09 -17.41 -9.98
C ALA A 439 -19.52 -18.82 -10.44
N LEU A 440 -19.11 -19.25 -11.63
CA LEU A 440 -19.35 -20.62 -12.10
C LEU A 440 -18.72 -21.67 -11.18
N TYR A 441 -17.48 -21.44 -10.71
CA TYR A 441 -16.82 -22.36 -9.79
C TYR A 441 -17.57 -22.44 -8.45
N SER A 442 -18.02 -21.30 -7.93
CA SER A 442 -18.89 -21.23 -6.74
C SER A 442 -20.16 -22.05 -6.93
N THR A 443 -20.92 -21.78 -8.01
CA THR A 443 -22.19 -22.45 -8.29
C THR A 443 -22.03 -23.97 -8.32
N ILE A 444 -21.09 -24.50 -9.13
CA ILE A 444 -20.92 -25.95 -9.24
C ILE A 444 -20.37 -26.60 -7.97
N SER A 445 -19.62 -25.87 -7.15
CA SER A 445 -19.14 -26.36 -5.85
C SER A 445 -20.30 -26.55 -4.85
N LEU A 446 -21.33 -25.70 -4.96
CA LEU A 446 -22.49 -25.69 -4.07
C LEU A 446 -23.69 -26.53 -4.55
N MET A 447 -23.75 -26.91 -5.83
CA MET A 447 -24.80 -27.80 -6.36
C MET A 447 -24.77 -29.16 -5.66
N GLY A 448 -25.91 -29.85 -5.58
CA GLY A 448 -26.04 -31.25 -5.16
C GLY A 448 -25.31 -32.24 -6.09
N ASP A 449 -25.54 -33.54 -5.94
CA ASP A 449 -24.88 -34.54 -6.80
C ASP A 449 -25.58 -34.66 -8.17
N PHE A 450 -24.81 -34.82 -9.24
CA PHE A 450 -25.30 -35.13 -10.58
C PHE A 450 -24.19 -35.76 -11.44
N GLN A 451 -24.57 -36.56 -12.43
CA GLN A 451 -23.67 -37.49 -13.13
C GLN A 451 -22.37 -36.86 -13.68
N GLU A 452 -22.41 -35.60 -14.14
CA GLU A 452 -21.28 -34.93 -14.79
C GLU A 452 -20.59 -33.88 -13.91
N LYS A 453 -21.02 -33.71 -12.65
CA LYS A 453 -20.55 -32.65 -11.75
C LYS A 453 -19.04 -32.56 -11.68
N GLU A 454 -18.39 -33.68 -11.40
CA GLU A 454 -16.93 -33.73 -11.26
C GLU A 454 -16.19 -33.29 -12.54
N THR A 455 -16.71 -33.69 -13.71
CA THR A 455 -16.08 -33.35 -15.00
C THR A 455 -16.26 -31.87 -15.34
N LEU A 456 -17.45 -31.32 -15.07
CA LEU A 456 -17.72 -29.90 -15.24
C LEU A 456 -16.94 -29.06 -14.23
N LEU A 457 -16.85 -29.48 -12.97
CA LEU A 457 -16.06 -28.82 -11.93
C LEU A 457 -14.60 -28.73 -12.37
N GLN A 458 -14.02 -29.84 -12.83
CA GLN A 458 -12.65 -29.86 -13.37
C GLN A 458 -12.47 -28.89 -14.55
N THR A 459 -13.46 -28.81 -15.45
CA THR A 459 -13.45 -27.85 -16.57
C THR A 459 -13.44 -26.41 -16.07
N VAL A 460 -14.22 -26.09 -15.03
CA VAL A 460 -14.23 -24.74 -14.45
C VAL A 460 -12.93 -24.45 -13.70
N VAL A 461 -12.37 -25.41 -12.98
CA VAL A 461 -11.07 -25.29 -12.30
C VAL A 461 -9.95 -24.99 -13.30
N GLU A 462 -9.94 -25.63 -14.47
CA GLU A 462 -8.98 -25.32 -15.54
C GLU A 462 -9.10 -23.87 -16.00
N LYS A 463 -10.33 -23.37 -16.18
CA LYS A 463 -10.58 -21.96 -16.52
C LYS A 463 -10.14 -20.99 -15.41
N VAL A 464 -10.35 -21.35 -14.14
CA VAL A 464 -9.85 -20.57 -13.00
C VAL A 464 -8.32 -20.49 -13.04
N ASN A 465 -7.64 -21.61 -13.28
CA ASN A 465 -6.19 -21.66 -13.38
C ASN A 465 -5.66 -20.83 -14.55
N ASP A 466 -6.36 -20.84 -15.71
CA ASP A 466 -6.02 -20.00 -16.85
C ASP A 466 -6.08 -18.50 -16.50
N ILE A 467 -7.14 -18.07 -15.79
CA ILE A 467 -7.29 -16.70 -15.29
C ILE A 467 -6.17 -16.34 -14.30
N ALA A 468 -5.85 -17.24 -13.37
CA ALA A 468 -4.81 -17.03 -12.38
C ALA A 468 -3.42 -16.88 -13.04
N ALA A 469 -3.09 -17.74 -14.02
CA ALA A 469 -1.82 -17.69 -14.74
C ALA A 469 -1.66 -16.38 -15.55
N GLN A 470 -2.74 -15.93 -16.21
CA GLN A 470 -2.72 -14.63 -16.91
C GLN A 470 -2.46 -13.47 -15.94
N ARG A 471 -3.07 -13.50 -14.76
CA ARG A 471 -2.88 -12.48 -13.74
C ARG A 471 -1.46 -12.47 -13.18
N GLU A 472 -0.89 -13.64 -12.94
CA GLU A 472 0.48 -13.76 -12.46
C GLU A 472 1.47 -13.15 -13.47
N GLU A 473 1.28 -13.39 -14.77
CA GLU A 473 2.15 -12.81 -15.80
C GLU A 473 2.01 -11.28 -15.89
N VAL A 474 0.78 -10.77 -15.82
CA VAL A 474 0.49 -9.33 -15.73
C VAL A 474 1.19 -8.71 -14.51
N ASN A 475 1.05 -9.32 -13.33
CA ASN A 475 1.65 -8.82 -12.09
C ASN A 475 3.19 -8.86 -12.15
N LYS A 476 3.78 -9.91 -12.72
CA LYS A 476 5.23 -10.01 -12.94
C LYS A 476 5.72 -8.94 -13.89
N LEU A 477 4.99 -8.69 -15.00
CA LEU A 477 5.34 -7.63 -15.92
C LEU A 477 5.27 -6.26 -15.22
N ASP A 478 4.18 -5.98 -14.49
CA ASP A 478 4.01 -4.72 -13.77
C ASP A 478 5.14 -4.48 -12.75
N SER A 479 5.47 -5.51 -11.95
CA SER A 479 6.59 -5.47 -11.02
C SER A 479 7.93 -5.25 -11.72
N ASP A 480 8.15 -5.88 -12.87
CA ASP A 480 9.37 -5.70 -13.64
C ASP A 480 9.46 -4.30 -14.26
N ILE A 481 8.35 -3.75 -14.76
CA ILE A 481 8.29 -2.35 -15.22
C ILE A 481 8.69 -1.44 -14.06
N TRP A 482 8.05 -1.61 -12.89
CA TRP A 482 8.33 -0.81 -11.71
C TRP A 482 9.80 -0.87 -11.28
N ASN A 483 10.38 -2.07 -11.25
CA ASN A 483 11.73 -2.29 -10.74
C ASN A 483 12.83 -1.93 -11.74
N LYS A 484 12.56 -2.02 -13.05
CA LYS A 484 13.58 -1.89 -14.10
C LYS A 484 13.50 -0.58 -14.89
N ILE A 485 12.36 0.11 -14.88
CA ILE A 485 12.17 1.37 -15.60
C ILE A 485 12.23 2.54 -14.61
N ASN A 486 13.17 3.45 -14.83
CA ASN A 486 13.18 4.75 -14.17
C ASN A 486 12.64 5.81 -15.14
N PRO A 487 11.35 6.19 -15.06
CA PRO A 487 10.73 7.10 -16.03
C PRO A 487 11.43 8.46 -16.11
N LEU A 488 12.17 8.82 -15.05
CA LEU A 488 12.87 10.10 -14.90
C LEU A 488 14.20 10.16 -15.67
N LYS A 489 14.77 9.01 -16.01
CA LYS A 489 16.17 8.91 -16.48
C LYS A 489 16.34 7.93 -17.64
N ILE A 490 15.32 7.75 -18.46
CA ILE A 490 15.38 6.86 -19.62
C ILE A 490 16.47 7.32 -20.59
N SER A 491 17.43 6.44 -20.86
CA SER A 491 18.57 6.66 -21.74
C SER A 491 18.66 5.57 -22.80
N ILE A 492 19.51 5.75 -23.81
CA ILE A 492 19.72 4.70 -24.82
C ILE A 492 20.30 3.41 -24.23
N GLY A 493 20.93 3.48 -23.04
CA GLY A 493 21.43 2.31 -22.32
C GLY A 493 20.32 1.39 -21.80
N ASP A 494 19.11 1.92 -21.63
CA ASP A 494 17.94 1.16 -21.13
C ASP A 494 17.20 0.43 -22.26
N LYS A 495 17.67 0.55 -23.50
CA LYS A 495 17.03 0.01 -24.71
C LYS A 495 16.66 -1.47 -24.57
N ASP A 496 17.60 -2.32 -24.17
CA ASP A 496 17.38 -3.77 -24.17
C ASP A 496 16.39 -4.18 -23.07
N ILE A 497 16.37 -3.45 -21.96
CA ILE A 497 15.39 -3.63 -20.88
C ILE A 497 13.98 -3.27 -21.37
N VAL A 498 13.83 -2.09 -21.97
CA VAL A 498 12.54 -1.60 -22.46
C VAL A 498 12.01 -2.47 -23.60
N GLU A 499 12.86 -2.87 -24.55
CA GLU A 499 12.46 -3.75 -25.66
C GLU A 499 11.98 -5.13 -25.14
N ALA A 500 12.67 -5.71 -24.16
CA ALA A 500 12.26 -6.99 -23.55
C ALA A 500 10.94 -6.88 -22.78
N LEU A 501 10.70 -5.77 -22.07
CA LEU A 501 9.44 -5.54 -21.37
C LEU A 501 8.28 -5.30 -22.35
N MET A 502 8.53 -4.61 -23.46
CA MET A 502 7.55 -4.43 -24.52
C MET A 502 7.20 -5.73 -25.24
N GLU A 503 8.16 -6.64 -25.42
CA GLU A 503 7.89 -7.97 -25.99
C GLU A 503 6.92 -8.75 -25.09
N ARG A 504 7.18 -8.83 -23.79
CA ARG A 504 6.28 -9.45 -22.82
C ARG A 504 4.91 -8.78 -22.75
N TYR A 505 4.87 -7.45 -22.77
CA TYR A 505 3.61 -6.71 -22.88
C TYR A 505 2.81 -7.10 -24.14
N ASN A 506 3.49 -7.36 -25.25
CA ASN A 506 2.87 -7.78 -26.51
C ASN A 506 2.45 -9.26 -26.54
N ASP A 507 2.87 -10.07 -25.58
CA ASP A 507 2.43 -11.47 -25.43
C ASP A 507 1.17 -11.59 -24.56
N ILE A 508 0.91 -10.60 -23.67
CA ILE A 508 -0.31 -10.55 -22.85
C ILE A 508 -1.55 -10.37 -23.75
N PRO A 509 -2.70 -11.01 -23.49
CA PRO A 509 -3.93 -10.78 -24.26
C PRO A 509 -4.31 -9.30 -24.34
N GLU A 510 -4.78 -8.82 -25.49
CA GLU A 510 -5.06 -7.38 -25.72
C GLU A 510 -6.00 -6.78 -24.67
N ALA A 511 -7.07 -7.49 -24.31
CA ALA A 511 -8.01 -7.06 -23.26
C ALA A 511 -7.35 -6.85 -21.89
N ASN A 512 -6.24 -7.55 -21.62
CA ASN A 512 -5.51 -7.44 -20.37
C ASN A 512 -4.47 -6.30 -20.37
N ARG A 513 -4.17 -5.68 -21.52
CA ARG A 513 -3.12 -4.65 -21.68
C ARG A 513 -3.58 -3.24 -21.28
N LYS A 514 -4.26 -3.12 -20.14
CA LYS A 514 -4.85 -1.86 -19.65
C LYS A 514 -4.33 -1.48 -18.26
N GLU A 515 -4.41 -0.19 -17.95
CA GLU A 515 -3.92 0.39 -16.68
C GLU A 515 -4.60 -0.20 -15.44
N GLU A 516 -5.80 -0.75 -15.59
CA GLU A 516 -6.51 -1.48 -14.52
C GLU A 516 -5.71 -2.69 -14.02
N TYR A 517 -4.96 -3.35 -14.90
CA TYR A 517 -4.22 -4.58 -14.58
C TYR A 517 -2.70 -4.35 -14.54
N ILE A 518 -2.17 -3.48 -15.40
CA ILE A 518 -0.75 -3.12 -15.44
C ILE A 518 -0.63 -1.67 -14.94
N LYS A 519 -0.44 -1.50 -13.63
CA LYS A 519 -0.44 -0.18 -12.97
C LYS A 519 0.62 0.77 -13.50
N ASN A 520 1.77 0.24 -13.89
CA ASN A 520 2.93 0.99 -14.40
C ASN A 520 2.98 1.03 -15.94
N LEU A 521 1.87 0.71 -16.63
CA LEU A 521 1.81 0.66 -18.09
C LEU A 521 2.28 1.95 -18.77
N LYS A 522 1.87 3.11 -18.26
CA LYS A 522 2.26 4.42 -18.81
C LYS A 522 3.78 4.60 -18.84
N ASP A 523 4.49 4.14 -17.80
CA ASP A 523 5.95 4.26 -17.71
C ASP A 523 6.64 3.42 -18.79
N LEU A 524 6.16 2.19 -19.02
CA LEU A 524 6.67 1.33 -20.08
C LEU A 524 6.44 1.94 -21.47
N LEU A 525 5.22 2.42 -21.75
CA LEU A 525 4.88 3.00 -23.05
C LEU A 525 5.67 4.28 -23.33
N ASN A 526 5.84 5.14 -22.31
CA ASN A 526 6.66 6.34 -22.42
C ASN A 526 8.14 6.00 -22.63
N ALA A 527 8.67 5.02 -21.89
CA ALA A 527 10.04 4.55 -22.07
C ALA A 527 10.26 4.01 -23.49
N ASP A 528 9.33 3.23 -24.04
CA ASP A 528 9.40 2.74 -25.43
C ASP A 528 9.41 3.89 -26.45
N ILE A 529 8.55 4.89 -26.28
CA ILE A 529 8.54 6.10 -27.13
C ILE A 529 9.91 6.79 -27.07
N ILE A 530 10.44 7.03 -25.87
CA ILE A 530 11.74 7.67 -25.66
C ILE A 530 12.86 6.86 -26.33
N ILE A 531 12.93 5.55 -26.11
CA ILE A 531 13.95 4.67 -26.71
C ILE A 531 13.86 4.70 -28.24
N ARG A 532 12.66 4.58 -28.83
CA ARG A 532 12.47 4.63 -30.28
C ARG A 532 12.92 5.96 -30.89
N LYS A 533 12.75 7.07 -30.17
CA LYS A 533 13.19 8.40 -30.59
C LYS A 533 14.70 8.58 -30.43
N LEU A 534 15.28 8.14 -29.32
CA LEU A 534 16.72 8.17 -29.09
C LEU A 534 17.48 7.36 -30.15
N LYS A 535 16.97 6.18 -30.55
CA LYS A 535 17.51 5.37 -31.66
C LYS A 535 17.51 6.11 -33.00
N LYS A 536 16.61 7.08 -33.19
CA LYS A 536 16.53 7.93 -34.38
C LYS A 536 17.33 9.24 -34.25
N GLY A 537 18.10 9.41 -33.16
CA GLY A 537 18.86 10.63 -32.90
C GLY A 537 18.01 11.80 -32.43
N LEU A 538 16.89 11.53 -31.74
CA LEU A 538 15.96 12.54 -31.24
C LEU A 538 15.84 12.45 -29.71
N LEU A 539 15.91 13.59 -29.02
CA LEU A 539 15.30 13.77 -27.71
C LEU A 539 13.78 13.88 -27.90
N ALA A 540 13.05 12.97 -27.26
CA ALA A 540 11.60 12.88 -27.36
C ALA A 540 10.91 14.02 -26.61
N LYS A 541 9.69 14.39 -27.01
CA LYS A 541 8.89 15.44 -26.36
C LYS A 541 8.64 15.11 -24.88
N GLU A 542 8.43 13.84 -24.58
CA GLU A 542 8.17 13.27 -23.26
C GLU A 542 9.32 13.58 -22.29
N ILE A 543 10.57 13.64 -22.77
CA ILE A 543 11.73 14.04 -21.95
C ILE A 543 11.59 15.50 -21.50
N PHE A 544 11.15 16.40 -22.38
CA PHE A 544 10.98 17.81 -22.04
C PHE A 544 9.78 18.05 -21.14
N GLU A 545 8.68 17.32 -21.34
CA GLU A 545 7.52 17.32 -20.42
C GLU A 545 7.97 16.85 -19.05
N TYR A 546 8.70 15.74 -19.00
CA TYR A 546 9.26 15.22 -17.77
C TYR A 546 10.14 16.23 -17.03
N VAL A 547 11.15 16.82 -17.70
CA VAL A 547 12.07 17.79 -17.10
C VAL A 547 11.31 19.02 -16.58
N LYS A 548 10.32 19.49 -17.37
CA LYS A 548 9.47 20.63 -17.02
C LYS A 548 8.59 20.36 -15.80
N ASP A 549 7.97 19.18 -15.74
CA ASP A 549 7.02 18.84 -14.69
C ASP A 549 7.75 18.42 -13.39
N SER A 550 8.88 17.72 -13.52
CA SER A 550 9.66 17.23 -12.38
C SER A 550 10.65 18.24 -11.79
N GLY A 551 11.06 19.25 -12.56
CA GLY A 551 12.16 20.15 -12.20
C GLY A 551 13.51 19.43 -12.06
N THR A 552 13.65 18.20 -12.59
CA THR A 552 14.87 17.40 -12.48
C THR A 552 15.68 17.46 -13.77
N ASP A 553 16.99 17.58 -13.64
CA ASP A 553 17.90 17.57 -14.79
C ASP A 553 17.87 16.23 -15.54
N TYR A 554 17.79 16.31 -16.86
CA TYR A 554 17.96 15.17 -17.75
C TYR A 554 19.25 15.31 -18.53
N THR A 555 20.07 14.26 -18.59
CA THR A 555 21.32 14.27 -19.37
C THR A 555 21.34 13.17 -20.41
N TYR A 556 21.36 13.57 -21.67
CA TYR A 556 21.69 12.70 -22.80
C TYR A 556 23.21 12.64 -22.99
N THR A 557 23.74 11.44 -23.21
CA THR A 557 25.17 11.23 -23.51
C THR A 557 25.31 10.72 -24.94
N GLY A 558 26.04 11.48 -25.76
CA GLY A 558 26.47 11.07 -27.09
C GLY A 558 27.96 10.72 -27.11
N ASP A 559 28.49 10.45 -28.30
CA ASP A 559 29.91 10.15 -28.47
C ASP A 559 30.76 11.41 -28.30
N GLY A 560 31.47 11.52 -27.17
CA GLY A 560 32.32 12.68 -26.84
C GLY A 560 31.59 13.91 -26.29
N TYR A 561 30.26 13.89 -26.16
CA TYR A 561 29.49 15.03 -25.62
C TYR A 561 28.31 14.62 -24.74
N THR A 562 27.77 15.57 -23.97
CA THR A 562 26.48 15.44 -23.29
C THR A 562 25.60 16.65 -23.56
N ILE A 563 24.28 16.44 -23.60
CA ILE A 563 23.26 17.48 -23.61
C ILE A 563 22.47 17.34 -22.31
N THR A 564 22.53 18.36 -21.46
CA THR A 564 21.80 18.40 -20.20
C THR A 564 20.67 19.42 -20.32
N LEU A 565 19.43 18.93 -20.17
CA LEU A 565 18.25 19.74 -19.91
C LEU A 565 18.23 20.01 -18.41
N VAL A 566 18.26 21.28 -18.01
CA VAL A 566 18.28 21.70 -16.60
C VAL A 566 16.85 21.88 -16.14
N GLY A 567 16.45 21.18 -15.08
CA GLY A 567 15.05 21.10 -14.62
C GLY A 567 14.39 22.45 -14.33
N ASN A 568 15.16 23.44 -13.86
CA ASN A 568 14.65 24.79 -13.58
C ASN A 568 14.51 25.67 -14.83
N ASN A 569 14.91 25.21 -16.02
CA ASN A 569 14.78 26.00 -17.24
C ASN A 569 13.35 25.91 -17.82
N ALA A 570 12.89 27.01 -18.42
CA ALA A 570 11.67 27.00 -19.18
C ALA A 570 11.86 26.27 -20.51
N TYR A 571 11.16 25.15 -20.68
CA TYR A 571 11.09 24.41 -21.94
C TYR A 571 9.69 24.53 -22.56
N THR A 572 9.65 24.64 -23.89
CA THR A 572 8.48 24.37 -24.71
C THR A 572 8.60 22.92 -25.21
N PRO A 573 7.86 21.95 -24.65
CA PRO A 573 8.08 20.55 -24.97
C PRO A 573 7.92 20.25 -26.45
N GLY A 574 8.91 19.59 -27.03
CA GLY A 574 8.97 19.25 -28.44
C GLY A 574 10.12 18.28 -28.73
N GLU A 575 10.20 17.79 -29.95
CA GLU A 575 11.31 16.92 -30.36
C GLU A 575 12.54 17.75 -30.72
N MET A 576 13.73 17.25 -30.39
CA MET A 576 15.01 17.90 -30.70
C MET A 576 16.03 16.88 -31.18
N LYS A 577 16.72 17.14 -32.29
CA LYS A 577 17.85 16.32 -32.71
C LYS A 577 18.96 16.38 -31.67
N ASN A 578 19.44 15.22 -31.25
CA ASN A 578 20.39 15.08 -30.14
C ASN A 578 21.86 14.99 -30.60
N GLY A 579 22.10 15.00 -31.91
CA GLY A 579 23.43 14.88 -32.52
C GLY A 579 24.30 16.13 -32.36
N ILE A 580 25.58 15.95 -32.03
CA ILE A 580 26.60 17.00 -32.11
C ILE A 580 27.81 16.43 -32.87
N SER A 581 28.25 17.12 -33.91
CA SER A 581 29.52 16.83 -34.59
C SER A 581 30.56 17.87 -34.18
N MET A 582 31.83 17.47 -34.20
CA MET A 582 32.92 18.35 -33.77
C MET A 582 34.17 18.14 -34.61
N LYS A 583 34.96 19.20 -34.74
CA LYS A 583 36.22 19.25 -35.48
C LYS A 583 37.22 20.14 -34.73
N GLU A 584 38.41 19.62 -34.47
CA GLU A 584 39.49 20.38 -33.84
C GLU A 584 40.54 20.74 -34.90
N GLU A 585 40.92 22.02 -34.98
CA GLU A 585 41.96 22.52 -35.88
C GLU A 585 42.89 23.49 -35.13
N GLY A 586 44.18 23.15 -35.03
CA GLY A 586 45.17 23.96 -34.33
C GLY A 586 44.83 24.13 -32.83
N SER A 587 44.66 25.38 -32.39
CA SER A 587 44.27 25.73 -31.02
C SER A 587 42.78 26.10 -30.89
N GLY A 588 41.93 25.62 -31.80
CA GLY A 588 40.49 25.89 -31.80
C GLY A 588 39.65 24.63 -32.03
N LEU A 589 38.36 24.75 -31.71
CA LEU A 589 37.37 23.68 -31.86
C LEU A 589 36.08 24.24 -32.47
N THR A 590 35.56 23.56 -33.48
CA THR A 590 34.24 23.83 -34.04
C THR A 590 33.31 22.69 -33.66
N PHE A 591 32.11 22.99 -33.16
CA PHE A 591 31.04 22.00 -32.99
C PHE A 591 29.75 22.46 -33.65
N THR A 592 29.01 21.51 -34.24
CA THR A 592 27.74 21.76 -34.92
C THR A 592 26.67 20.89 -34.29
N MET A 593 25.62 21.53 -33.78
CA MET A 593 24.42 20.82 -33.36
C MET A 593 23.61 20.38 -34.58
N ALA A 594 23.11 19.15 -34.56
CA ALA A 594 22.24 18.63 -35.63
C ALA A 594 20.88 19.35 -35.67
N GLU A 595 20.43 19.87 -34.53
CA GLU A 595 19.29 20.78 -34.45
C GLU A 595 19.70 22.17 -34.92
N SER A 596 18.82 22.84 -35.69
CA SER A 596 19.07 24.17 -36.23
C SER A 596 17.96 25.13 -35.82
N GLY A 597 18.28 26.42 -35.61
CA GLY A 597 17.28 27.41 -35.22
C GLY A 597 17.06 27.46 -33.71
N ASN A 598 15.86 27.78 -33.25
CA ASN A 598 15.58 27.88 -31.80
C ASN A 598 15.41 26.49 -31.19
N LEU A 599 16.05 26.25 -30.04
CA LEU A 599 15.86 25.01 -29.29
C LEU A 599 14.58 25.07 -28.43
N PRO A 600 14.05 23.92 -27.98
CA PRO A 600 12.91 23.85 -27.05
C PRO A 600 13.11 24.65 -25.75
N GLY A 601 14.35 24.93 -25.38
CA GLY A 601 14.75 25.80 -24.27
C GLY A 601 16.27 25.89 -24.21
N THR A 602 16.81 26.55 -23.18
CA THR A 602 18.26 26.58 -22.96
C THR A 602 18.75 25.21 -22.49
N VAL A 603 19.76 24.67 -23.16
CA VAL A 603 20.40 23.39 -22.82
C VAL A 603 21.87 23.60 -22.51
N ASN A 604 22.42 22.77 -21.62
CA ASN A 604 23.84 22.74 -21.34
C ASN A 604 24.50 21.66 -22.21
N VAL A 605 25.47 22.06 -23.03
CA VAL A 605 26.27 21.16 -23.85
C VAL A 605 27.64 21.03 -23.20
N THR A 606 28.05 19.80 -22.88
CA THR A 606 29.41 19.51 -22.43
C THR A 606 30.13 18.70 -23.49
N ILE A 607 31.32 19.13 -23.90
CA ILE A 607 32.11 18.49 -24.96
C ILE A 607 33.47 18.09 -24.40
N ARG A 608 33.88 16.84 -24.66
CA ARG A 608 35.26 16.36 -24.43
C ARG A 608 36.14 16.81 -25.58
N THR A 609 37.31 17.34 -25.27
CA THR A 609 38.19 17.99 -26.24
C THR A 609 39.66 17.74 -25.91
N SER A 610 40.53 17.78 -26.92
CA SER A 610 41.99 17.76 -26.73
C SER A 610 42.60 19.15 -26.47
N LEU A 611 41.78 20.21 -26.48
CA LEU A 611 42.24 21.58 -26.24
C LEU A 611 42.91 21.74 -24.87
N SER A 612 43.99 22.53 -24.83
CA SER A 612 44.71 22.86 -23.60
C SER A 612 43.81 23.60 -22.59
N THR A 613 44.00 23.36 -21.30
CA THR A 613 43.31 24.11 -20.22
C THR A 613 43.55 25.61 -20.39
N GLY A 614 42.47 26.41 -20.34
CA GLY A 614 42.55 27.86 -20.55
C GLY A 614 41.23 28.47 -21.03
N THR A 615 41.25 29.78 -21.28
CA THR A 615 40.08 30.55 -21.71
C THR A 615 40.02 30.66 -23.24
N TYR A 616 38.84 30.44 -23.80
CA TYR A 616 38.54 30.50 -25.23
C TYR A 616 37.35 31.43 -25.48
N ASP A 617 37.40 32.24 -26.52
CA ASP A 617 36.25 33.00 -27.01
C ASP A 617 35.35 32.07 -27.84
N MET A 618 34.06 32.01 -27.50
CA MET A 618 33.04 31.25 -28.23
C MET A 618 32.28 32.16 -29.19
N TYR A 619 32.17 31.73 -30.45
CA TYR A 619 31.46 32.42 -31.52
C TYR A 619 30.34 31.53 -32.04
N GLN A 620 29.16 32.11 -32.31
CA GLN A 620 28.12 31.47 -33.09
C GLN A 620 28.28 31.85 -34.57
N ASN A 621 28.27 30.84 -35.45
CA ASN A 621 28.32 31.02 -36.89
C ASN A 621 26.91 30.95 -37.46
N ASP A 622 26.36 32.12 -37.83
CA ASP A 622 25.07 32.25 -38.50
C ASP A 622 25.34 32.59 -39.98
N ASN A 623 25.26 31.58 -40.86
CA ASN A 623 25.46 31.72 -42.31
C ASN A 623 26.75 32.48 -42.72
N GLY A 624 27.87 32.23 -42.03
CA GLY A 624 29.17 32.84 -42.33
C GLY A 624 29.47 34.12 -41.55
N THR A 625 28.53 34.61 -40.74
CA THR A 625 28.77 35.75 -39.83
C THR A 625 29.09 35.23 -38.43
N LEU A 626 30.31 35.51 -37.95
CA LEU A 626 30.75 35.12 -36.61
C LEU A 626 30.28 36.16 -35.57
N LYS A 627 29.36 35.77 -34.69
CA LYS A 627 28.95 36.56 -33.54
C LYS A 627 29.62 36.05 -32.27
N LYS A 628 30.51 36.86 -31.66
CA LYS A 628 31.10 36.53 -30.36
C LYS A 628 29.99 36.46 -29.31
N LEU A 629 29.93 35.37 -28.56
CA LEU A 629 28.93 35.12 -27.52
C LEU A 629 29.49 35.42 -26.13
N ASN A 630 30.45 34.61 -25.68
CA ASN A 630 31.04 34.68 -24.35
C ASN A 630 32.41 33.98 -24.32
N GLN A 631 33.05 33.99 -23.15
CA GLN A 631 34.27 33.22 -22.90
C GLN A 631 33.93 31.91 -22.19
N ILE A 632 34.54 30.82 -22.65
CA ILE A 632 34.42 29.48 -22.10
C ILE A 632 35.76 29.06 -21.53
N PHE A 633 35.75 28.47 -20.34
CA PHE A 633 36.95 27.91 -19.73
C PHE A 633 37.01 26.40 -20.00
N VAL A 634 38.04 25.96 -20.71
CA VAL A 634 38.34 24.54 -20.91
C VAL A 634 39.17 24.09 -19.71
N LYS A 635 38.75 23.01 -19.05
CA LYS A 635 39.44 22.42 -17.91
C LYS A 635 39.43 20.90 -18.03
N ASP A 636 40.60 20.29 -17.84
CA ASP A 636 40.75 18.82 -17.80
C ASP A 636 40.17 18.13 -19.05
N GLY A 637 40.41 18.69 -20.24
CA GLY A 637 39.97 18.12 -21.52
C GLY A 637 38.47 18.17 -21.77
N LYS A 638 37.74 19.08 -21.11
CA LYS A 638 36.31 19.32 -21.35
C LYS A 638 35.92 20.78 -21.15
N PHE A 639 34.79 21.16 -21.74
CA PHE A 639 34.12 22.43 -21.42
C PHE A 639 32.59 22.24 -21.44
N THR A 640 31.89 23.15 -20.78
CA THR A 640 30.42 23.22 -20.77
C THR A 640 29.98 24.61 -21.22
N CYS A 641 28.98 24.68 -22.09
CA CYS A 641 28.36 25.92 -22.52
C CYS A 641 26.84 25.79 -22.56
N SER A 642 26.13 26.89 -22.28
CA SER A 642 24.67 26.94 -22.39
C SER A 642 24.26 27.54 -23.74
N VAL A 643 23.36 26.87 -24.45
CA VAL A 643 22.88 27.29 -25.78
C VAL A 643 21.35 27.23 -25.84
N SER A 644 20.73 28.23 -26.45
CA SER A 644 19.28 28.30 -26.70
C SER A 644 18.91 28.26 -28.19
N LYS A 645 19.92 28.19 -29.05
CA LYS A 645 19.80 28.02 -30.49
C LYS A 645 20.71 26.88 -30.93
N GLY A 646 20.31 26.13 -31.94
CA GLY A 646 21.16 25.18 -32.64
C GLY A 646 22.05 25.88 -33.68
N GLY A 647 22.84 25.09 -34.42
CA GLY A 647 23.78 25.60 -35.43
C GLY A 647 25.26 25.33 -35.08
N THR A 648 26.16 26.12 -35.68
CA THR A 648 27.61 25.92 -35.58
C THR A 648 28.26 26.93 -34.64
N TYR A 649 29.21 26.44 -33.84
CA TYR A 649 29.92 27.20 -32.83
C TYR A 649 31.42 27.00 -32.94
N ASP A 650 32.19 28.08 -32.83
CA ASP A 650 33.66 28.08 -32.90
C ASP A 650 34.26 28.57 -31.58
N LEU A 651 35.21 27.80 -31.03
CA LEU A 651 36.04 28.17 -29.89
C LEU A 651 37.43 28.54 -30.38
N LYS A 652 37.89 29.75 -30.03
CA LYS A 652 39.23 30.25 -30.38
C LYS A 652 39.96 30.69 -29.11
N LYS A 653 41.21 30.24 -28.92
CA LYS A 653 41.99 30.56 -27.72
C LYS A 653 42.16 32.08 -27.58
N VAL A 654 41.92 32.60 -26.37
CA VAL A 654 42.12 34.04 -26.09
C VAL A 654 43.63 34.32 -26.16
N GLY A 655 44.04 35.19 -27.08
CA GLY A 655 45.44 35.59 -27.21
C GLY A 655 45.93 36.32 -25.96
N THR A 656 47.07 35.92 -25.43
CA THR A 656 47.84 36.76 -24.50
C THR A 656 48.52 37.87 -25.28
N ASP A 657 48.19 39.10 -24.88
CA ASP A 657 48.81 40.40 -25.17
C ASP A 657 48.27 41.24 -26.33
N ALA A 658 48.07 42.51 -25.99
CA ALA A 658 47.47 43.59 -26.75
C ALA A 658 48.30 44.00 -27.98
N ALA A 659 47.64 44.17 -29.14
CA ALA A 659 47.61 45.42 -29.92
C ALA A 659 46.94 45.21 -31.30
N GLU A 660 45.91 46.02 -31.52
CA GLU A 660 45.44 46.60 -32.79
C GLU A 660 44.68 45.78 -33.85
N GLU A 661 43.85 46.57 -34.54
CA GLU A 661 42.57 46.31 -35.17
C GLU A 661 42.69 46.59 -36.68
N THR A 662 41.90 45.87 -37.49
CA THR A 662 41.44 46.21 -38.86
C THR A 662 42.44 46.41 -40.03
N ALA A 663 42.24 45.63 -41.11
CA ALA A 663 42.07 46.16 -42.48
C ALA A 663 41.46 45.12 -43.46
N LEU A 664 40.50 45.61 -44.26
CA LEU A 664 39.83 44.99 -45.41
C LEU A 664 40.77 44.84 -46.64
N LEU A 665 40.46 43.83 -47.49
CA LEU A 665 40.58 43.76 -48.97
C LEU A 665 41.78 44.41 -49.71
N GLY A 666 42.47 43.60 -50.55
CA GLY A 666 42.93 44.05 -51.88
C GLY A 666 44.42 43.85 -52.26
N THR A 667 44.66 42.82 -53.09
CA THR A 667 45.61 42.72 -54.22
C THR A 667 47.05 43.29 -54.21
N LYS A 668 47.95 42.38 -54.63
CA LYS A 668 49.17 42.52 -55.47
C LYS A 668 50.51 42.97 -54.83
N SER A 669 51.42 41.99 -54.87
CA SER A 669 52.81 42.05 -55.38
C SER A 669 53.84 42.94 -54.68
N ALA A 670 54.79 42.32 -53.98
CA ALA A 670 56.18 42.11 -54.44
C ALA A 670 57.09 41.75 -53.25
N ALA A 671 57.91 40.72 -53.43
CA ALA A 671 59.11 40.42 -52.63
C ALA A 671 60.21 41.49 -52.89
N PRO A 672 61.44 41.41 -52.32
CA PRO A 672 62.03 40.52 -51.30
C PRO A 672 62.62 41.41 -50.15
N ALA A 673 63.45 41.03 -49.19
CA ALA A 673 64.47 40.00 -49.04
C ALA A 673 64.87 39.94 -47.55
N GLU A 674 65.36 38.76 -47.14
CA GLU A 674 66.64 38.57 -46.45
C GLU A 674 67.06 39.60 -45.37
N THR A 675 67.46 39.24 -44.16
CA THR A 675 68.43 38.19 -43.81
C THR A 675 68.59 38.29 -42.29
N GLU A 676 68.77 37.15 -41.63
CA GLU A 676 69.81 36.89 -40.62
C GLU A 676 69.89 37.81 -39.37
N THR A 677 70.23 37.35 -38.17
CA THR A 677 70.82 36.10 -37.68
C THR A 677 70.82 36.22 -36.17
N SER A 678 70.59 35.09 -35.48
CA SER A 678 71.38 34.64 -34.32
C SER A 678 71.32 35.50 -33.03
N SER A 679 71.43 34.99 -31.81
CA SER A 679 72.08 33.78 -31.33
C SER A 679 71.75 33.59 -29.84
N ASN A 680 71.66 32.32 -29.44
CA ASN A 680 72.27 31.72 -28.25
C ASN A 680 72.15 32.41 -26.88
N ASN A 681 71.53 31.71 -25.92
CA ASN A 681 72.21 30.71 -25.07
C ASN A 681 71.15 30.05 -24.15
N LYS A 682 71.05 28.71 -24.07
CA LYS A 682 71.87 27.78 -23.26
C LYS A 682 71.60 27.99 -21.76
N SER A 683 71.24 27.03 -20.91
CA SER A 683 70.99 25.58 -20.96
C SER A 683 70.58 25.15 -19.53
N THR A 684 70.39 23.83 -19.36
CA THR A 684 70.36 23.00 -18.14
C THR A 684 68.98 22.83 -17.50
N SER A 685 68.26 21.70 -17.59
CA SER A 685 68.56 20.24 -17.57
C SER A 685 68.89 19.66 -16.20
N SER A 686 68.00 18.81 -15.68
CA SER A 686 68.32 17.57 -14.95
C SER A 686 67.03 16.72 -14.88
N THR A 687 66.73 15.90 -15.89
CA THR A 687 67.03 14.46 -16.05
C THR A 687 66.34 13.51 -15.08
N SER A 688 65.60 12.60 -15.69
CA SER A 688 64.97 11.37 -15.24
C SER A 688 65.97 10.25 -14.92
N SER A 689 65.48 9.23 -14.21
CA SER A 689 65.71 7.76 -14.37
C SER A 689 64.94 7.08 -13.22
N GLY A 690 64.25 5.94 -13.32
CA GLY A 690 64.22 4.87 -14.31
C GLY A 690 64.32 3.52 -13.58
N ILE A 691 63.17 2.83 -13.43
CA ILE A 691 62.96 1.35 -13.40
C ILE A 691 63.49 0.53 -12.20
N SER A 692 62.58 -0.17 -11.49
CA SER A 692 62.52 -1.65 -11.44
C SER A 692 61.28 -2.16 -10.68
N GLY A 693 60.67 -3.24 -11.17
CA GLY A 693 59.48 -3.86 -10.57
C GLY A 693 59.79 -4.91 -9.51
N SER A 694 58.83 -5.14 -8.59
CA SER A 694 58.58 -6.41 -7.92
C SER A 694 57.29 -6.33 -7.08
N ASN A 695 56.38 -7.27 -7.33
CA ASN A 695 55.38 -7.87 -6.43
C ASN A 695 54.78 -7.01 -5.29
N ILE A 696 53.51 -6.63 -5.43
CA ILE A 696 52.62 -6.46 -4.29
C ILE A 696 51.38 -7.34 -4.49
N LYS A 697 51.20 -8.22 -3.51
CA LYS A 697 50.13 -9.20 -3.33
C LYS A 697 48.75 -8.53 -3.42
N ASN A 698 47.80 -9.23 -4.05
CA ASN A 698 46.39 -9.07 -3.75
C ASN A 698 46.18 -9.31 -2.24
N SER A 699 45.99 -8.24 -1.48
CA SER A 699 45.35 -8.31 -0.17
C SER A 699 43.87 -7.96 -0.38
N THR A 700 43.03 -8.98 -0.35
CA THR A 700 41.60 -8.82 -0.15
C THR A 700 41.43 -8.23 1.26
N GLU A 701 41.34 -6.90 1.37
CA GLU A 701 40.89 -6.27 2.63
C GLU A 701 39.41 -6.61 2.81
N GLU A 702 39.12 -7.61 3.64
CA GLU A 702 37.78 -7.89 4.13
C GLU A 702 37.19 -6.61 4.75
N SER A 703 35.98 -6.24 4.30
CA SER A 703 35.23 -5.11 4.82
C SER A 703 34.71 -5.42 6.22
N SER A 704 35.47 -5.06 7.26
CA SER A 704 35.00 -5.13 8.65
C SER A 704 34.12 -3.93 9.01
N THR A 705 32.96 -4.16 9.65
CA THR A 705 32.10 -3.11 10.22
C THR A 705 32.46 -2.87 11.69
N ILE A 706 32.70 -1.62 12.08
CA ILE A 706 32.99 -1.19 13.45
C ILE A 706 31.87 -0.28 13.98
N LYS A 707 31.52 -0.39 15.26
CA LYS A 707 30.53 0.48 15.92
C LYS A 707 31.20 1.76 16.43
N ALA A 708 30.58 2.91 16.20
CA ALA A 708 31.03 4.19 16.73
C ALA A 708 30.58 4.37 18.19
N GLU A 709 31.42 5.01 19.01
CA GLU A 709 31.00 5.52 20.32
C GLU A 709 30.20 6.81 20.11
N VAL A 710 28.96 6.84 20.59
CA VAL A 710 28.08 8.01 20.54
C VAL A 710 27.98 8.60 21.94
N LYS A 711 28.42 9.85 22.12
CA LYS A 711 28.31 10.59 23.38
C LYS A 711 27.41 11.79 23.17
N ASP A 712 26.35 11.90 23.98
CA ASP A 712 25.37 12.99 23.90
C ASP A 712 24.83 13.23 22.47
N GLY A 713 24.58 12.14 21.73
CA GLY A 713 24.10 12.20 20.33
C GLY A 713 25.16 12.60 19.30
N VAL A 714 26.43 12.68 19.67
CA VAL A 714 27.55 13.09 18.81
C VAL A 714 28.56 11.96 18.60
N VAL A 715 29.01 11.80 17.36
CA VAL A 715 30.15 10.97 16.97
C VAL A 715 31.34 11.87 16.68
N ALA A 716 32.46 11.61 17.35
CA ALA A 716 33.66 12.45 17.24
C ALA A 716 34.33 12.33 15.86
N ALA A 717 34.91 13.43 15.37
CA ALA A 717 35.66 13.54 14.11
C ALA A 717 36.72 12.44 13.95
N LYS A 718 37.35 12.06 15.08
CA LYS A 718 38.38 11.03 15.15
C LYS A 718 37.88 9.66 14.64
N ALA A 719 36.63 9.30 14.88
CA ALA A 719 36.06 8.03 14.42
C ALA A 719 36.03 7.95 12.87
N PHE A 720 35.75 9.07 12.20
CA PHE A 720 35.78 9.15 10.74
C PHE A 720 37.21 9.19 10.19
N GLU A 721 38.13 9.90 10.86
CA GLU A 721 39.58 9.92 10.55
C GLU A 721 40.16 8.49 10.58
N ASP A 722 39.75 7.71 11.57
CA ASP A 722 40.20 6.34 11.80
C ASP A 722 39.69 5.33 10.76
N ILE A 723 38.80 5.72 9.84
CA ILE A 723 38.38 4.89 8.69
C ILE A 723 38.63 5.53 7.33
N LYS A 724 38.92 6.84 7.26
CA LYS A 724 39.06 7.58 5.99
C LYS A 724 40.05 6.90 5.02
N GLY A 725 39.61 6.70 3.78
CA GLY A 725 40.36 6.07 2.69
C GLY A 725 40.48 4.53 2.78
N ARG A 726 39.92 3.90 3.81
CA ARG A 726 40.00 2.43 4.04
C ARG A 726 38.68 1.75 3.69
N ASN A 727 38.71 0.48 3.32
CA ASN A 727 37.52 -0.32 3.04
C ASN A 727 36.84 -0.83 4.34
N LYS A 728 36.53 0.08 5.28
CA LYS A 728 35.92 -0.25 6.59
C LYS A 728 34.63 0.51 6.78
N ASN A 729 33.59 -0.13 7.32
CA ASN A 729 32.32 0.52 7.61
C ASN A 729 32.30 1.01 9.07
N LEU A 730 31.90 2.26 9.31
CA LEU A 730 31.59 2.78 10.64
C LEU A 730 30.07 2.86 10.79
N LYS A 731 29.51 2.07 11.71
CA LYS A 731 28.09 2.02 12.04
C LYS A 731 27.82 2.81 13.33
N MET A 732 26.86 3.71 13.26
CA MET A 732 26.43 4.60 14.35
C MET A 732 24.96 4.29 14.64
N THR A 733 24.60 4.19 15.91
CA THR A 733 23.25 3.84 16.34
C THR A 733 22.65 5.02 17.12
N GLY A 734 21.42 5.40 16.77
CA GLY A 734 20.64 6.41 17.50
C GLY A 734 19.24 5.88 17.84
N LYS A 735 18.49 6.66 18.62
CA LYS A 735 17.08 6.40 18.93
C LYS A 735 16.23 7.58 18.48
N THR A 736 15.09 7.32 17.85
CA THR A 736 14.08 8.33 17.53
C THR A 736 13.35 8.81 18.79
N VAL A 737 12.48 9.83 18.66
CA VAL A 737 11.74 10.43 19.79
C VAL A 737 10.79 9.42 20.47
N ASP A 738 10.28 8.45 19.71
CA ASP A 738 9.45 7.31 20.15
C ASP A 738 10.30 6.10 20.59
N GLY A 739 11.61 6.27 20.79
CA GLY A 739 12.50 5.27 21.37
C GLY A 739 13.00 4.18 20.42
N LYS A 740 12.61 4.22 19.14
CA LYS A 740 13.00 3.20 18.16
C LYS A 740 14.43 3.39 17.66
N GLU A 741 15.17 2.28 17.60
CA GLU A 741 16.56 2.29 17.16
C GLU A 741 16.68 2.47 15.63
N TYR A 742 17.56 3.36 15.20
CA TYR A 742 17.98 3.50 13.80
C TYR A 742 19.50 3.51 13.70
N THR A 743 20.01 3.28 12.49
CA THR A 743 21.45 3.23 12.26
C THR A 743 21.88 4.04 11.05
N LEU A 744 23.04 4.68 11.16
CA LEU A 744 23.75 5.34 10.07
C LEU A 744 25.07 4.59 9.85
N THR A 745 25.39 4.26 8.60
CA THR A 745 26.62 3.55 8.24
C THR A 745 27.36 4.28 7.13
N ILE A 746 28.67 4.46 7.27
CA ILE A 746 29.55 5.04 6.24
C ILE A 746 30.75 4.15 5.98
N ASN A 747 31.10 3.95 4.70
CA ASN A 747 32.35 3.31 4.33
C ASN A 747 33.49 4.33 4.35
N GLY A 748 34.66 3.92 4.84
CA GLY A 748 35.86 4.75 4.89
C GLY A 748 36.29 5.35 3.56
N LYS A 749 35.99 4.69 2.43
CA LYS A 749 36.22 5.23 1.07
C LYS A 749 35.31 6.41 0.73
N ASP A 750 34.15 6.52 1.37
CA ASP A 750 33.16 7.57 1.13
C ASP A 750 33.33 8.78 2.08
N VAL A 751 34.26 8.71 3.04
CA VAL A 751 34.56 9.81 3.96
C VAL A 751 35.29 10.94 3.22
N LYS A 752 34.57 12.02 2.96
CA LYS A 752 35.07 13.25 2.32
C LYS A 752 35.70 14.21 3.35
N LYS A 753 35.07 14.36 4.52
CA LYS A 753 35.50 15.28 5.58
C LYS A 753 35.40 14.63 6.97
N THR A 754 36.24 15.07 7.90
CA THR A 754 36.31 14.55 9.27
C THR A 754 35.95 15.66 10.23
N VAL A 755 34.74 15.59 10.77
CA VAL A 755 34.15 16.59 11.69
C VAL A 755 33.31 15.86 12.73
N ASP A 756 33.12 16.48 13.90
CA ASP A 756 32.15 15.99 14.88
C ASP A 756 30.76 16.04 14.22
N MET A 757 29.99 14.95 14.36
CA MET A 757 28.70 14.80 13.71
C MET A 757 27.62 14.49 14.73
N LYS A 758 26.57 15.31 14.75
CA LYS A 758 25.31 14.96 15.42
C LYS A 758 24.62 13.87 14.61
N ILE A 759 24.16 12.83 15.28
CA ILE A 759 23.48 11.72 14.58
C ILE A 759 21.97 11.72 14.80
N GLY A 760 21.43 12.64 15.61
CA GLY A 760 20.01 12.71 15.99
C GLY A 760 19.07 12.82 14.78
N VAL A 761 17.99 12.04 14.83
CA VAL A 761 16.90 12.03 13.85
C VAL A 761 15.58 12.15 14.58
N THR A 762 14.77 13.16 14.23
CA THR A 762 13.44 13.39 14.81
C THR A 762 12.36 13.30 13.75
N THR A 763 11.14 12.98 14.14
CA THR A 763 9.96 12.96 13.24
C THR A 763 9.21 14.29 13.18
N LYS A 764 9.71 15.30 13.91
CA LYS A 764 9.19 16.68 13.95
C LYS A 764 10.15 17.63 13.26
N SER A 765 9.61 18.60 12.55
CA SER A 765 10.34 19.64 11.81
C SER A 765 9.64 20.99 11.92
N ASP A 766 10.42 22.07 12.01
CA ASP A 766 9.90 23.45 11.93
C ASP A 766 9.24 23.75 10.58
N ASN A 767 9.57 22.99 9.53
CA ASN A 767 9.04 23.17 8.18
C ASN A 767 7.86 22.22 7.86
N GLN A 768 7.31 21.55 8.87
CA GLN A 768 6.25 20.55 8.70
C GLN A 768 5.02 21.07 7.94
N GLU A 769 4.62 22.32 8.15
CA GLU A 769 3.47 22.91 7.46
C GLU A 769 3.70 23.17 5.97
N ASP A 770 4.94 23.43 5.56
CA ASP A 770 5.27 23.52 4.14
C ASP A 770 5.39 22.12 3.52
N ILE A 771 5.97 21.16 4.24
CA ILE A 771 6.07 19.77 3.78
C ILE A 771 4.67 19.16 3.57
N LYS A 772 3.70 19.41 4.47
CA LYS A 772 2.29 19.00 4.31
C LYS A 772 1.57 19.67 3.13
N LYS A 773 2.02 20.84 2.66
CA LYS A 773 1.47 21.46 1.43
C LYS A 773 2.06 20.84 0.17
N LEU A 774 3.27 20.29 0.29
CA LEU A 774 3.98 19.64 -0.80
C LEU A 774 3.56 18.17 -0.94
N ALA A 775 3.21 17.47 0.12
CA ALA A 775 2.97 16.03 0.11
C ALA A 775 1.60 15.67 0.73
N GLY A 776 1.02 14.53 0.36
CA GLY A 776 -0.33 14.15 0.78
C GLY A 776 -0.40 13.60 2.20
N ASP A 777 0.55 12.74 2.52
CA ASP A 777 0.73 12.11 3.83
C ASP A 777 2.24 11.90 4.10
N PRO A 778 3.01 12.96 4.36
CA PRO A 778 4.46 12.85 4.52
C PRO A 778 4.86 12.27 5.87
N TYR A 779 5.69 11.22 5.85
CA TYR A 779 6.44 10.81 7.04
C TYR A 779 7.75 11.58 7.12
N ILE A 780 7.85 12.52 8.07
CA ILE A 780 8.95 13.49 8.15
C ILE A 780 10.12 12.91 8.94
N LEU A 781 11.33 13.16 8.45
CA LEU A 781 12.61 12.79 9.05
C LEU A 781 13.51 14.03 9.08
N HIS A 782 13.73 14.59 10.25
CA HIS A 782 14.64 15.72 10.45
C HIS A 782 15.97 15.22 11.02
N PHE A 783 17.06 15.40 10.27
CA PHE A 783 18.42 15.13 10.75
C PHE A 783 18.97 16.40 11.42
N GLU A 784 19.28 16.31 12.72
CA GLU A 784 19.73 17.46 13.54
C GLU A 784 21.03 18.10 13.05
N GLN A 785 21.89 17.31 12.40
CA GLN A 785 23.12 17.80 11.83
C GLN A 785 22.82 18.75 10.67
N SER A 786 23.27 19.99 10.77
CA SER A 786 23.17 20.94 9.66
C SER A 786 24.28 20.72 8.63
N GLY A 787 23.94 20.93 7.35
CA GLY A 787 24.89 20.87 6.23
C GLY A 787 25.31 19.45 5.84
N GLU A 788 26.40 19.36 5.06
CA GLU A 788 26.89 18.08 4.54
C GLU A 788 27.37 17.13 5.65
N PHE A 789 27.16 15.84 5.47
CA PHE A 789 27.72 14.79 6.31
C PHE A 789 29.20 14.52 5.97
N PRO A 790 29.93 13.78 6.84
CA PRO A 790 31.28 13.29 6.55
C PRO A 790 31.43 12.59 5.20
N GLY A 791 30.36 11.99 4.67
CA GLY A 791 30.28 11.33 3.37
C GLY A 791 28.86 10.89 3.05
N ILE A 792 28.69 9.95 2.13
CA ILE A 792 27.40 9.31 1.88
C ILE A 792 27.15 8.28 3.00
N MET A 793 26.00 8.38 3.64
CA MET A 793 25.56 7.55 4.76
C MET A 793 24.42 6.65 4.31
N LEU A 794 24.50 5.36 4.64
CA LEU A 794 23.36 4.45 4.61
C LEU A 794 22.59 4.59 5.93
N VAL A 795 21.34 4.98 5.83
CA VAL A 795 20.38 5.02 6.94
C VAL A 795 19.55 3.75 6.90
N GLU A 796 19.36 3.11 8.05
CA GLU A 796 18.38 2.05 8.29
C GLU A 796 17.50 2.48 9.46
N ILE A 797 16.21 2.68 9.23
CA ILE A 797 15.30 3.32 10.19
C ILE A 797 13.90 2.68 10.15
N PRO A 798 13.25 2.45 11.30
CA PRO A 798 11.84 2.08 11.34
C PRO A 798 10.94 3.26 10.94
N ILE A 799 9.91 2.99 10.15
CA ILE A 799 8.97 3.96 9.61
C ILE A 799 7.54 3.47 9.85
N GLU A 800 6.71 4.30 10.48
CA GLU A 800 5.28 4.02 10.71
C GLU A 800 4.44 4.39 9.48
N LYS A 801 4.78 3.80 8.34
CA LYS A 801 3.90 3.77 7.15
C LYS A 801 3.60 2.31 6.80
N SER A 802 2.62 2.06 5.94
CA SER A 802 2.40 0.70 5.42
C SER A 802 3.63 0.20 4.65
N ASP A 803 3.80 -1.11 4.61
CA ASP A 803 4.80 -1.72 3.74
C ASP A 803 4.44 -1.42 2.29
N GLY A 804 5.45 -1.16 1.47
CA GLY A 804 5.27 -0.74 0.09
C GLY A 804 6.38 0.16 -0.38
N ASP A 805 6.25 0.62 -1.62
CA ASP A 805 7.22 1.49 -2.24
C ASP A 805 6.86 2.97 -2.07
N TYR A 806 7.87 3.76 -1.72
CA TYR A 806 7.75 5.19 -1.47
C TYR A 806 8.89 5.96 -2.14
N LEU A 807 8.75 7.28 -2.14
CA LEU A 807 9.77 8.22 -2.57
C LEU A 807 10.32 8.95 -1.35
N LEU A 808 11.65 9.06 -1.27
CA LEU A 808 12.33 9.92 -0.32
C LEU A 808 12.58 11.28 -0.97
N PHE A 809 12.11 12.34 -0.31
CA PHE A 809 12.32 13.72 -0.70
C PHE A 809 13.14 14.46 0.36
N TYR A 810 13.89 15.47 -0.08
CA TYR A 810 14.53 16.48 0.76
C TYR A 810 13.76 17.79 0.64
N TYR A 811 13.46 18.46 1.74
CA TYR A 811 12.83 19.77 1.71
C TYR A 811 13.88 20.88 1.60
N ASN A 812 13.89 21.58 0.46
CA ASN A 812 14.73 22.75 0.28
C ASN A 812 14.07 23.96 0.93
N LYS A 813 14.61 24.41 2.07
CA LYS A 813 14.09 25.56 2.84
C LYS A 813 14.22 26.89 2.11
N GLU A 814 15.26 27.09 1.30
CA GLU A 814 15.47 28.34 0.57
C GLU A 814 14.45 28.49 -0.56
N GLU A 815 14.22 27.40 -1.30
CA GLU A 815 13.29 27.38 -2.43
C GLU A 815 11.87 26.96 -2.05
N ARG A 816 11.63 26.55 -0.80
CA ARG A 816 10.35 26.04 -0.27
C ARG A 816 9.72 25.01 -1.21
N LYS A 817 10.50 23.98 -1.57
CA LYS A 817 10.10 22.91 -2.50
C LYS A 817 10.62 21.53 -2.09
N ALA A 818 10.02 20.49 -2.63
CA ALA A 818 10.50 19.11 -2.48
C ALA A 818 11.53 18.75 -3.56
N GLU A 819 12.67 18.21 -3.15
CA GLU A 819 13.70 17.66 -4.03
C GLU A 819 13.70 16.14 -3.92
N TYR A 820 13.43 15.43 -5.02
CA TYR A 820 13.47 13.97 -5.03
C TYR A 820 14.91 13.47 -4.82
N ILE A 821 15.07 12.48 -3.94
CA ILE A 821 16.37 11.89 -3.61
C ILE A 821 16.49 10.48 -4.21
N GLN A 822 15.61 9.57 -3.79
CA GLN A 822 15.62 8.18 -4.24
C GLN A 822 14.29 7.49 -3.95
N ARG A 823 14.08 6.32 -4.57
CA ARG A 823 13.04 5.37 -4.14
C ARG A 823 13.49 4.68 -2.86
N VAL A 824 12.52 4.39 -2.00
CA VAL A 824 12.72 3.65 -0.76
C VAL A 824 11.62 2.61 -0.62
N VAL A 825 11.99 1.40 -0.22
CA VAL A 825 11.03 0.33 0.06
C VAL A 825 10.86 0.28 1.56
N ILE A 826 9.62 0.32 2.01
CA ILE A 826 9.27 0.02 3.40
C ILE A 826 8.88 -1.45 3.43
N LYS A 827 9.61 -2.24 4.22
CA LYS A 827 9.35 -3.65 4.43
C LYS A 827 9.53 -3.96 5.91
N ASP A 828 8.59 -4.67 6.51
CA ASP A 828 8.54 -4.96 7.93
C ASP A 828 8.64 -3.67 8.77
N LYS A 829 7.93 -2.61 8.34
CA LYS A 829 7.96 -1.25 8.93
C LYS A 829 9.37 -0.65 9.02
N LYS A 830 10.31 -1.09 8.18
CA LYS A 830 11.69 -0.58 8.13
C LYS A 830 12.03 -0.16 6.72
N THR A 831 12.90 0.83 6.61
CA THR A 831 13.45 1.25 5.32
C THR A 831 14.95 1.51 5.42
N LYS A 832 15.58 1.56 4.25
CA LYS A 832 16.99 1.91 4.10
C LYS A 832 17.21 2.85 2.92
N PHE A 833 18.05 3.85 3.10
CA PHE A 833 18.31 4.85 2.05
C PHE A 833 19.64 5.57 2.26
N LEU A 834 20.12 6.26 1.23
CA LEU A 834 21.39 6.97 1.24
C LEU A 834 21.16 8.49 1.38
N VAL A 835 21.91 9.13 2.28
CA VAL A 835 21.91 10.60 2.45
C VAL A 835 23.33 11.13 2.58
N SER A 836 23.55 12.38 2.19
CA SER A 836 24.88 13.03 2.25
C SER A 836 24.88 14.38 2.96
N LYS A 837 23.73 14.82 3.48
CA LYS A 837 23.53 16.07 4.21
C LYS A 837 22.39 15.87 5.20
N GLY A 838 22.33 16.69 6.24
CA GLY A 838 21.19 16.70 7.16
C GLY A 838 20.17 17.77 6.80
N GLY A 839 19.24 18.04 7.71
CA GLY A 839 18.03 18.82 7.44
C GLY A 839 16.78 17.94 7.26
N ASP A 840 15.77 18.49 6.61
CA ASP A 840 14.44 17.88 6.52
C ASP A 840 14.29 16.96 5.31
N TYR A 841 13.90 15.73 5.59
CA TYR A 841 13.50 14.75 4.61
C TYR A 841 12.06 14.33 4.89
N PHE A 842 11.39 13.79 3.88
CA PHE A 842 10.10 13.15 4.08
C PHE A 842 9.88 12.01 3.08
N ILE A 843 9.11 11.02 3.52
CA ILE A 843 8.74 9.84 2.75
C ILE A 843 7.25 9.91 2.44
N ASP A 844 6.90 9.90 1.17
CA ASP A 844 5.52 9.87 0.69
C ASP A 844 5.46 9.14 -0.66
N LYS A 845 4.27 8.69 -1.05
CA LYS A 845 3.99 8.18 -2.40
C LYS A 845 4.10 9.31 -3.42
N LYS A 846 3.81 10.56 -3.04
CA LYS A 846 3.85 11.69 -3.97
C LYS A 846 4.21 13.02 -3.32
N ALA A 847 4.81 13.92 -4.10
CA ALA A 847 5.04 15.30 -3.69
C ALA A 847 4.96 16.28 -4.87
N LYS A 848 4.49 17.50 -4.60
CA LYS A 848 4.65 18.67 -5.44
C LYS A 848 6.12 19.06 -5.46
N VAL A 849 6.71 19.14 -6.64
CA VAL A 849 8.11 19.53 -6.84
C VAL A 849 8.28 21.01 -7.18
N LYS A 850 7.17 21.70 -7.44
CA LYS A 850 7.13 23.13 -7.69
C LYS A 850 7.29 23.92 -6.39
N SER A 851 7.94 25.08 -6.47
CA SER A 851 8.15 25.93 -5.30
C SER A 851 6.83 26.49 -4.77
N LEU A 852 6.65 26.44 -3.44
CA LEU A 852 5.55 27.14 -2.77
C LEU A 852 5.64 28.67 -2.93
N ASN A 853 6.78 29.22 -3.36
CA ASN A 853 6.95 30.65 -3.60
C ASN A 853 6.30 31.13 -4.91
N ASP A 854 6.07 30.23 -5.87
CA ASP A 854 5.60 30.58 -7.22
C ASP A 854 4.10 30.94 -7.30
N THR A 855 3.36 30.86 -6.18
CA THR A 855 1.90 31.01 -6.15
C THR A 855 1.38 32.45 -5.97
N ASN A 856 2.24 33.48 -6.01
CA ASN A 856 1.84 34.86 -5.64
C ASN A 856 1.99 35.97 -6.70
N GLU A 857 2.37 35.71 -7.96
CA GLU A 857 2.50 36.79 -8.97
C GLU A 857 1.32 36.94 -9.95
N GLU A 858 0.43 35.96 -10.12
CA GLU A 858 -0.67 36.08 -11.09
C GLU A 858 -1.92 36.85 -10.61
N LYS A 859 -1.99 37.28 -9.34
CA LYS A 859 -3.17 38.00 -8.79
C LYS A 859 -3.07 39.54 -8.78
N LYS A 860 -2.07 40.16 -9.40
CA LYS A 860 -1.88 41.64 -9.35
C LYS A 860 -2.00 42.41 -10.68
N LYS A 861 -2.47 41.80 -11.75
CA LYS A 861 -2.94 42.52 -12.95
C LYS A 861 -4.37 42.06 -13.25
N ILE A 862 -5.26 43.01 -13.53
CA ILE A 862 -6.73 42.87 -13.67
C ILE A 862 -7.50 43.11 -12.36
N LYS A 863 -7.44 44.35 -11.89
CA LYS A 863 -8.58 45.02 -11.23
C LYS A 863 -8.74 46.40 -11.86
N THR A 864 -9.47 46.44 -12.97
CA THR A 864 -10.33 47.57 -13.35
C THR A 864 -11.37 47.03 -14.33
N ASP A 865 -12.62 47.13 -13.88
CA ASP A 865 -13.85 47.30 -14.65
C ASP A 865 -14.67 46.06 -15.08
N THR A 866 -15.68 45.83 -14.22
CA THR A 866 -17.10 45.51 -14.49
C THR A 866 -17.58 44.06 -14.45
N ALA A 867 -18.49 43.81 -13.50
CA ALA A 867 -19.40 42.66 -13.37
C ALA A 867 -20.30 42.52 -14.62
N THR A 868 -20.75 41.34 -15.07
CA THR A 868 -21.57 40.33 -14.36
C THR A 868 -21.58 38.95 -15.08
N ALA A 869 -21.87 37.91 -14.29
CA ALA A 869 -22.45 36.59 -14.61
C ALA A 869 -21.56 35.43 -15.15
N ASN A 870 -21.38 34.46 -14.24
CA ASN A 870 -21.24 33.00 -14.38
C ASN A 870 -20.53 32.40 -15.60
N SER A 871 -19.37 31.78 -15.34
CA SER A 871 -18.92 30.55 -16.01
C SER A 871 -17.75 29.93 -15.24
N ILE A 872 -17.92 28.65 -14.92
CA ILE A 872 -16.96 27.56 -14.69
C ILE A 872 -15.49 27.93 -14.92
N SER A 873 -14.64 27.66 -13.91
CA SER A 873 -13.18 27.69 -14.04
C SER A 873 -12.61 26.28 -13.92
N ASP A 874 -12.14 25.75 -15.04
CA ASP A 874 -11.19 24.65 -15.12
C ASP A 874 -9.93 24.99 -14.30
N MET A 875 -9.69 24.27 -13.22
CA MET A 875 -8.40 24.24 -12.56
C MET A 875 -7.48 23.33 -13.34
N LYS A 876 -6.43 23.88 -13.96
CA LYS A 876 -5.30 23.10 -14.46
C LYS A 876 -4.59 22.46 -13.27
N GLU A 877 -4.47 21.14 -13.27
CA GLU A 877 -3.69 20.39 -12.29
C GLU A 877 -2.21 20.80 -12.33
N GLU A 878 -1.63 20.95 -11.13
CA GLU A 878 -0.20 21.24 -10.93
C GLU A 878 0.63 19.95 -11.05
N PRO A 879 1.89 20.01 -11.49
CA PRO A 879 2.73 18.83 -11.61
C PRO A 879 3.03 18.20 -10.24
N VAL A 880 2.66 16.93 -10.08
CA VAL A 880 2.89 16.11 -8.89
C VAL A 880 3.75 14.91 -9.30
N LEU A 881 4.87 14.68 -8.60
CA LEU A 881 5.64 13.45 -8.75
C LEU A 881 4.93 12.37 -7.92
N ALA A 882 4.31 11.38 -8.56
CA ALA A 882 3.49 10.36 -7.88
C ALA A 882 3.94 8.92 -8.17
N GLY A 883 3.95 8.09 -7.12
CA GLY A 883 3.88 6.64 -7.18
C GLY A 883 2.43 6.19 -7.06
N THR A 884 1.86 5.73 -8.17
CA THR A 884 0.61 4.96 -8.38
C THR A 884 -0.63 5.30 -7.52
N MET A 885 -1.73 5.69 -8.19
CA MET A 885 -3.07 5.92 -7.62
C MET A 885 -3.92 4.63 -7.57
N GLU A 886 -4.67 4.46 -6.48
CA GLU A 886 -5.99 3.83 -6.48
C GLU A 886 -7.04 4.86 -6.93
N VAL A 887 -8.02 4.43 -7.73
CA VAL A 887 -9.15 5.25 -8.17
C VAL A 887 -10.44 4.65 -7.59
N GLN A 888 -11.13 5.46 -6.78
CA GLN A 888 -12.54 5.31 -6.42
C GLN A 888 -13.43 5.57 -7.65
N PRO A 889 -14.51 4.81 -7.88
CA PRO A 889 -15.36 5.00 -9.05
C PRO A 889 -16.40 6.11 -8.80
N GLU A 890 -16.24 7.28 -9.44
CA GLU A 890 -17.35 8.22 -9.62
C GLU A 890 -18.05 7.98 -10.96
N LYS A 891 -19.35 7.64 -10.89
CA LYS A 891 -20.26 7.59 -12.04
C LYS A 891 -20.73 9.01 -12.36
N GLY A 892 -20.42 9.50 -13.56
CA GLY A 892 -20.97 10.74 -14.09
C GLY A 892 -21.10 10.67 -15.61
N SER A 893 -22.32 10.45 -16.10
CA SER A 893 -22.67 10.47 -17.53
C SER A 893 -22.34 11.81 -18.19
N PHE A 894 -21.71 11.80 -19.37
CA PHE A 894 -21.74 12.96 -20.27
C PHE A 894 -22.08 12.54 -21.72
N PRO A 895 -22.88 13.33 -22.42
CA PRO A 895 -23.41 13.02 -23.73
C PRO A 895 -22.42 13.35 -24.84
N VAL A 896 -22.54 12.60 -25.93
CA VAL A 896 -21.91 12.84 -27.22
C VAL A 896 -22.30 14.22 -27.75
N LEU A 897 -21.33 15.11 -27.98
CA LEU A 897 -21.52 16.28 -28.84
C LEU A 897 -20.43 16.34 -29.92
N SER A 898 -20.83 15.88 -31.09
CA SER A 898 -20.07 15.90 -32.34
C SER A 898 -19.73 17.33 -32.78
N ILE A 899 -18.46 17.57 -33.12
CA ILE A 899 -18.08 18.70 -33.96
C ILE A 899 -18.39 18.35 -35.41
N VAL A 900 -19.21 19.19 -36.01
CA VAL A 900 -19.67 19.17 -37.41
C VAL A 900 -18.50 19.38 -38.37
N ILE A 901 -18.29 18.41 -39.27
CA ILE A 901 -17.69 18.63 -40.60
C ILE A 901 -18.84 18.55 -41.61
N ILE A 902 -19.07 19.66 -42.31
CA ILE A 902 -20.02 19.77 -43.43
C ILE A 902 -19.39 19.10 -44.65
N VAL A 903 -20.03 18.06 -45.24
CA VAL A 903 -20.20 17.85 -46.70
C VAL A 903 -21.37 16.86 -46.98
N LEU A 904 -22.46 17.42 -47.53
CA LEU A 904 -23.43 16.90 -48.53
C LEU A 904 -23.85 15.40 -48.58
N GLY A 905 -25.18 15.15 -48.52
CA GLY A 905 -25.81 14.06 -49.29
C GLY A 905 -27.07 13.35 -48.75
N CYS A 906 -28.25 13.95 -48.97
CA CYS A 906 -29.55 13.32 -49.34
C CYS A 906 -30.31 12.29 -48.44
N GLY A 907 -31.50 12.72 -47.98
CA GLY A 907 -32.76 11.93 -47.81
C GLY A 907 -32.95 11.17 -46.48
N GLY A 908 -34.05 11.19 -45.72
CA GLY A 908 -35.38 11.76 -45.84
C GLY A 908 -36.39 10.90 -45.03
N ILE A 909 -37.12 11.53 -44.07
CA ILE A 909 -38.51 11.21 -43.62
C ILE A 909 -38.70 9.99 -42.67
N ALA A 910 -38.94 10.20 -41.34
CA ALA A 910 -40.22 10.39 -40.59
C ALA A 910 -40.96 9.07 -40.22
N ALA A 911 -41.09 8.71 -38.94
CA ALA A 911 -42.12 9.08 -37.93
C ALA A 911 -43.40 8.21 -37.96
N ALA A 912 -43.81 7.67 -36.80
CA ALA A 912 -45.11 7.98 -36.15
C ALA A 912 -45.58 6.92 -35.13
N VAL A 913 -45.90 7.44 -33.95
CA VAL A 913 -46.83 6.93 -32.95
C VAL A 913 -48.26 6.84 -33.52
N VAL A 914 -49.00 5.76 -33.23
CA VAL A 914 -50.47 5.79 -33.20
C VAL A 914 -50.95 5.16 -31.90
N MET A 915 -51.39 6.05 -31.01
CA MET A 915 -52.25 5.74 -29.87
C MET A 915 -53.62 5.26 -30.35
N LEU A 916 -54.14 4.28 -29.61
CA LEU A 916 -55.55 4.10 -29.27
C LEU A 916 -56.52 3.79 -30.41
N ARG A 917 -57.16 2.62 -30.30
CA ARG A 917 -58.63 2.64 -30.23
C ARG A 917 -59.22 1.43 -29.52
N LYS A 918 -60.02 1.78 -28.51
CA LYS A 918 -61.24 1.13 -28.03
C LYS A 918 -61.10 -0.06 -27.08
N ARG A 919 -61.05 0.34 -25.80
CA ARG A 919 -62.03 0.07 -24.74
C ARG A 919 -62.43 -1.39 -24.51
N ARG A 920 -62.02 -1.85 -23.31
CA ARG A 920 -62.58 -2.94 -22.49
C ARG A 920 -62.55 -4.31 -23.16
N HIS A 921 -61.62 -5.16 -22.75
CA HIS A 921 -61.80 -5.97 -21.56
C HIS A 921 -60.45 -6.33 -20.96
#